data_AF-B7AR31-F1
#
_entry.id   AF-B7AR31-F1
#
_cell.length_a   1.000
_cell.length_b   1.000
_cell.length_c   1.000
_cell.angle_alpha   90.00
_cell.angle_beta   90.00
_cell.angle_gamma   90.00
#
_symmetry.space_group_name_H-M   'P 1'
#
loop_
_entity.id
_entity.type
_entity.pdbx_description
1 polymer ?
#
loop_
_entity_poly.entity_id
_entity_poly.type
_entity_poly.pdbx_seq_one_letter_code
_entity_poly.pdbx_strand_id
1 'polypeptide(L)'
;MFNWEKVFARRNWENKPSQKTPLSASNLNSGDYAINELDNRVIALNTAKFDRTDAQGLFKDVSLDKKTGVITFTLVNGSTKTLDTLLEKIAVNFAFDEETQQLVITLDDGTVKKIDMSALITQYEFLDSDTIAFVLEGGKVKAIVKEGSISEKHLRTDYLAEIKVQSAGAASSAASAASSANDADYDAKLAQSYSVGGSGIRENEDEDNARFYKEQAALSATEAIQSASGAAESEEKSALNAGRAESSATDAITGKKEAAQSALSAAEAAQSAAGAAAGAKSEAEAAAVSAKAAENAKAEASESAAGAKESKGSSESAALLSQSYAVGGTGSREGENTDCAKYYYEHTKEISGADNYLLKSQVGAALGVAGLDENGFVPASQLPSFVDDVIEGQYINSTEFVGTDGVVIVPESGKVYVDVSAGNITSGRTYRWSGTRYVVIGSDLALGETSSTAFRGDYGKVAYDHSRQTGNPHGTTAADVGLGNVPNVATNEQRPTFTQADSRANIVSNEKMTTIFGKIAKWFNDLKNVAFTGSYKDLIDKPSVDTALSTASTNAVQNKAVASIVYGDEISTNDDWDNITIGYHVVNGGSQYPWSADKHAPVGAWGWGYVIAWVYGTCGYQIYITASSRKMYIRSRYGSNWTGWGEYDKIDAAFDGAIDVSAYTSASPYTTQSDGYLTMTINGYAGQYLQMSMRDKNGTEVDEIIFPDGSNGYGCSRNVYVPKGMRVYKKAGNLVTGGISSAVFRPFNRT
;
A
#
# COMPACT_ATOMS: atom_id res chain seq x y z
N MET A 1 -175.04 -13.79 -73.72
CA MET A 1 -175.47 -14.64 -74.85
C MET A 1 -176.07 -15.90 -74.24
N PHE A 2 -177.30 -16.26 -74.65
CA PHE A 2 -178.17 -17.35 -74.19
C PHE A 2 -177.51 -18.44 -73.30
N ASN A 3 -178.03 -18.63 -72.08
CA ASN A 3 -177.71 -19.77 -71.22
C ASN A 3 -178.36 -21.03 -71.81
N TRP A 4 -177.54 -21.95 -72.31
CA TRP A 4 -178.01 -23.22 -72.85
C TRP A 4 -177.94 -24.27 -71.73
N GLU A 5 -179.11 -24.81 -71.36
CA GLU A 5 -179.26 -25.83 -70.32
C GLU A 5 -179.64 -27.18 -70.94
N LYS A 6 -179.31 -28.26 -70.24
CA LYS A 6 -179.54 -29.64 -70.70
C LYS A 6 -181.03 -29.95 -70.81
N VAL A 7 -181.45 -30.55 -71.92
CA VAL A 7 -182.87 -30.77 -72.21
C VAL A 7 -183.24 -32.26 -72.20
N PHE A 8 -182.30 -33.16 -72.54
CA PHE A 8 -182.60 -34.58 -72.69
C PHE A 8 -182.40 -35.42 -71.42
N ALA A 9 -183.40 -36.25 -71.08
CA ALA A 9 -183.39 -37.15 -69.92
C ALA A 9 -183.71 -38.60 -70.33
N ARG A 10 -182.94 -39.57 -69.81
CA ARG A 10 -182.98 -40.97 -70.26
C ARG A 10 -184.18 -41.77 -69.74
N ARG A 11 -184.65 -42.75 -70.54
CA ARG A 11 -185.63 -43.77 -70.12
C ARG A 11 -185.09 -45.20 -70.30
N ASN A 12 -185.28 -46.08 -69.31
CA ASN A 12 -184.85 -47.48 -69.37
C ASN A 12 -185.97 -48.38 -69.92
N TRP A 13 -185.75 -48.99 -71.07
CA TRP A 13 -186.73 -49.84 -71.76
C TRP A 13 -186.50 -51.35 -71.48
N GLU A 14 -187.58 -52.14 -71.31
CA GLU A 14 -187.57 -53.59 -70.98
C GLU A 14 -188.36 -54.45 -72.01
N ASN A 15 -188.11 -55.78 -72.10
CA ASN A 15 -188.75 -56.70 -73.07
C ASN A 15 -190.03 -57.38 -72.51
N LYS A 16 -191.19 -57.28 -73.22
CA LYS A 16 -192.42 -58.10 -73.00
C LYS A 16 -193.09 -58.50 -74.34
N PRO A 17 -193.91 -59.57 -74.42
CA PRO A 17 -194.16 -60.28 -75.68
C PRO A 17 -195.26 -59.64 -76.54
N SER A 18 -195.00 -59.45 -77.83
CA SER A 18 -196.02 -59.15 -78.86
C SER A 18 -195.57 -59.68 -80.23
N GLN A 19 -196.43 -60.46 -80.91
CA GLN A 19 -196.13 -61.17 -82.16
C GLN A 19 -196.36 -60.34 -83.44
N LYS A 20 -196.16 -59.01 -83.42
CA LYS A 20 -196.28 -58.19 -84.66
C LYS A 20 -195.11 -57.25 -84.99
N THR A 21 -194.17 -56.93 -84.10
CA THR A 21 -192.93 -56.22 -84.46
C THR A 21 -191.76 -56.55 -83.51
N PRO A 22 -190.57 -56.95 -84.01
CA PRO A 22 -189.41 -57.22 -83.17
C PRO A 22 -188.47 -56.01 -83.14
N LEU A 23 -188.66 -55.09 -82.19
CA LEU A 23 -187.58 -54.18 -81.75
C LEU A 23 -187.27 -54.50 -80.29
N SER A 24 -186.04 -54.95 -80.02
CA SER A 24 -185.61 -55.36 -78.68
C SER A 24 -185.17 -54.15 -77.85
N ALA A 25 -185.31 -54.27 -76.53
CA ALA A 25 -184.90 -53.25 -75.55
C ALA A 25 -183.47 -52.70 -75.75
N SER A 26 -182.54 -53.52 -76.26
CA SER A 26 -181.14 -53.13 -76.50
C SER A 26 -181.02 -51.97 -77.50
N ASN A 27 -181.77 -52.02 -78.61
CA ASN A 27 -181.65 -51.01 -79.66
C ASN A 27 -182.30 -49.68 -79.25
N LEU A 28 -183.38 -49.72 -78.47
CA LEU A 28 -184.03 -48.52 -77.94
C LEU A 28 -183.16 -47.80 -76.90
N ASN A 29 -182.59 -48.53 -75.96
CA ASN A 29 -181.69 -47.93 -74.95
C ASN A 29 -180.41 -47.36 -75.58
N SER A 30 -179.94 -47.94 -76.69
CA SER A 30 -178.78 -47.40 -77.44
C SER A 30 -179.10 -46.06 -78.12
N GLY A 31 -180.30 -45.93 -78.71
CA GLY A 31 -180.76 -44.67 -79.29
C GLY A 31 -180.93 -43.57 -78.24
N ASP A 32 -181.49 -43.92 -77.08
CA ASP A 32 -181.67 -43.01 -75.95
C ASP A 32 -180.32 -42.46 -75.42
N TYR A 33 -179.30 -43.32 -75.34
CA TYR A 33 -177.95 -42.91 -74.94
C TYR A 33 -177.29 -41.94 -75.93
N ALA A 34 -177.45 -42.17 -77.24
CA ALA A 34 -176.85 -41.32 -78.26
C ALA A 34 -177.38 -39.88 -78.22
N ILE A 35 -178.68 -39.71 -77.97
CA ILE A 35 -179.30 -38.38 -77.89
C ILE A 35 -178.79 -37.61 -76.66
N ASN A 36 -178.66 -38.28 -75.51
CA ASN A 36 -178.09 -37.67 -74.30
C ASN A 36 -176.65 -37.17 -74.49
N GLU A 37 -175.84 -37.87 -75.28
CA GLU A 37 -174.44 -37.51 -75.48
C GLU A 37 -174.25 -36.38 -76.51
N LEU A 38 -175.14 -36.27 -77.50
CA LEU A 38 -175.18 -35.15 -78.43
C LEU A 38 -175.44 -33.82 -77.70
N ASP A 39 -176.38 -33.80 -76.76
CA ASP A 39 -176.74 -32.60 -75.98
C ASP A 39 -175.53 -32.06 -75.18
N ASN A 40 -174.74 -32.95 -74.55
CA ASN A 40 -173.55 -32.56 -73.78
C ASN A 40 -172.46 -31.87 -74.64
N ARG A 41 -172.21 -32.38 -75.86
CA ARG A 41 -171.11 -31.90 -76.71
C ARG A 41 -171.36 -30.51 -77.29
N VAL A 42 -172.62 -30.17 -77.57
CA VAL A 42 -172.99 -28.85 -78.11
C VAL A 42 -172.67 -27.74 -77.11
N ILE A 43 -172.88 -27.99 -75.81
CA ILE A 43 -172.58 -27.03 -74.75
C ILE A 43 -171.06 -26.76 -74.66
N ALA A 44 -170.23 -27.81 -74.66
CA ALA A 44 -168.78 -27.68 -74.52
C ALA A 44 -168.12 -26.88 -75.65
N LEU A 45 -168.58 -27.07 -76.89
CA LEU A 45 -168.02 -26.39 -78.07
C LEU A 45 -168.22 -24.88 -78.07
N ASN A 46 -169.27 -24.38 -77.42
CA ASN A 46 -169.54 -22.94 -77.41
C ASN A 46 -168.74 -22.20 -76.34
N THR A 47 -168.45 -22.84 -75.21
CA THR A 47 -167.70 -22.25 -74.10
C THR A 47 -166.21 -22.07 -74.41
N ALA A 48 -165.65 -22.77 -75.41
CA ALA A 48 -164.21 -22.83 -75.66
C ALA A 48 -163.69 -21.92 -76.80
N LYS A 49 -164.50 -21.04 -77.38
CA LYS A 49 -164.09 -20.22 -78.55
C LYS A 49 -163.43 -18.90 -78.10
N PHE A 50 -162.25 -18.58 -78.65
CA PHE A 50 -161.47 -17.37 -78.32
C PHE A 50 -161.86 -16.17 -79.20
N ASP A 51 -161.94 -14.96 -78.63
CA ASP A 51 -162.50 -13.76 -79.28
C ASP A 51 -161.43 -12.84 -79.90
N ARG A 52 -161.78 -12.13 -80.98
CA ARG A 52 -160.84 -11.32 -81.78
C ARG A 52 -160.45 -10.00 -81.11
N THR A 53 -161.20 -9.54 -80.11
CA THR A 53 -160.91 -8.36 -79.30
C THR A 53 -159.69 -8.53 -78.39
N ASP A 54 -159.39 -9.76 -77.97
CA ASP A 54 -158.32 -10.03 -77.00
C ASP A 54 -156.91 -10.05 -77.64
N ALA A 55 -156.80 -9.99 -78.97
CA ALA A 55 -155.53 -10.07 -79.70
C ALA A 55 -154.76 -8.73 -79.84
N GLN A 56 -155.34 -7.60 -79.40
CA GLN A 56 -154.76 -6.26 -79.62
C GLN A 56 -153.47 -5.97 -78.82
N GLY A 57 -153.21 -6.73 -77.76
CA GLY A 57 -152.04 -6.55 -76.88
C GLY A 57 -150.76 -7.29 -77.32
N LEU A 58 -150.77 -7.95 -78.48
CA LEU A 58 -149.63 -8.72 -78.98
C LEU A 58 -148.65 -7.86 -79.80
N PHE A 59 -147.38 -8.26 -79.84
CA PHE A 59 -146.33 -7.56 -80.59
C PHE A 59 -146.41 -7.84 -82.09
N LYS A 60 -146.15 -6.80 -82.88
CA LYS A 60 -146.15 -6.81 -84.35
C LYS A 60 -144.74 -6.71 -84.94
N ASP A 61 -143.85 -5.89 -84.37
CA ASP A 61 -142.50 -5.64 -84.95
C ASP A 61 -141.45 -5.12 -83.91
N VAL A 62 -140.15 -5.22 -84.22
CA VAL A 62 -139.01 -4.76 -83.37
C VAL A 62 -137.86 -4.16 -84.20
N SER A 63 -137.26 -3.04 -83.75
CA SER A 63 -136.11 -2.36 -84.42
C SER A 63 -135.03 -1.83 -83.44
N LEU A 64 -133.78 -1.61 -83.90
CA LEU A 64 -132.61 -1.12 -83.12
C LEU A 64 -131.93 0.08 -83.82
N ASP A 65 -131.68 1.17 -83.08
CA ASP A 65 -130.82 2.28 -83.52
C ASP A 65 -129.34 1.99 -83.21
N LYS A 66 -128.52 1.89 -84.26
CA LYS A 66 -127.10 1.52 -84.15
C LYS A 66 -126.18 2.67 -83.71
N LYS A 67 -126.66 3.92 -83.66
CA LYS A 67 -125.86 5.06 -83.18
C LYS A 67 -126.04 5.32 -81.70
N THR A 68 -127.20 4.97 -81.15
CA THR A 68 -127.53 5.26 -79.74
C THR A 68 -127.81 4.01 -78.91
N GLY A 69 -127.88 2.82 -79.52
CA GLY A 69 -128.06 1.56 -78.79
C GLY A 69 -129.48 1.25 -78.30
N VAL A 70 -130.51 1.97 -78.78
CA VAL A 70 -131.91 1.86 -78.31
C VAL A 70 -132.75 0.91 -79.18
N ILE A 71 -133.49 -0.01 -78.54
CA ILE A 71 -134.41 -0.98 -79.18
C ILE A 71 -135.87 -0.54 -79.01
N THR A 72 -136.70 -0.61 -80.06
CA THR A 72 -138.12 -0.24 -80.07
C THR A 72 -139.03 -1.38 -80.52
N PHE A 73 -140.08 -1.68 -79.74
CA PHE A 73 -141.10 -2.71 -79.99
C PHE A 73 -142.44 -2.06 -80.37
N THR A 74 -143.12 -2.57 -81.40
CA THR A 74 -144.43 -2.07 -81.88
C THR A 74 -145.52 -3.14 -81.68
N LEU A 75 -146.67 -2.77 -81.11
CA LEU A 75 -147.84 -3.65 -80.86
C LEU A 75 -148.79 -3.69 -82.08
N VAL A 76 -149.65 -4.72 -82.16
CA VAL A 76 -150.62 -4.90 -83.27
C VAL A 76 -151.61 -3.72 -83.39
N ASN A 77 -151.91 -3.05 -82.28
CA ASN A 77 -152.72 -1.82 -82.25
C ASN A 77 -151.96 -0.54 -82.69
N GLY A 78 -150.66 -0.64 -83.01
CA GLY A 78 -149.82 0.45 -83.50
C GLY A 78 -149.01 1.23 -82.45
N SER A 79 -149.15 0.94 -81.16
CA SER A 79 -148.39 1.62 -80.09
C SER A 79 -146.98 1.04 -79.90
N THR A 80 -146.01 1.86 -79.44
CA THR A 80 -144.59 1.47 -79.32
C THR A 80 -144.04 1.54 -77.88
N LYS A 81 -143.04 0.69 -77.56
CA LYS A 81 -142.25 0.71 -76.30
C LYS A 81 -140.75 0.63 -76.59
N THR A 82 -139.90 1.41 -75.89
CA THR A 82 -138.45 1.51 -76.13
C THR A 82 -137.60 1.04 -74.94
N LEU A 83 -136.37 0.57 -75.19
CA LEU A 83 -135.39 0.11 -74.20
C LEU A 83 -133.95 0.48 -74.63
N ASP A 84 -133.16 1.10 -73.74
CA ASP A 84 -131.80 1.64 -74.01
C ASP A 84 -130.69 0.81 -73.33
N THR A 85 -129.52 0.64 -73.97
CA THR A 85 -128.43 -0.27 -73.52
C THR A 85 -127.05 0.42 -73.39
N LEU A 86 -126.31 0.14 -72.30
CA LEU A 86 -125.11 0.87 -71.85
C LEU A 86 -123.76 0.46 -72.52
N LEU A 87 -123.73 0.17 -73.82
CA LEU A 87 -122.58 -0.52 -74.46
C LEU A 87 -121.37 0.37 -74.85
N GLU A 88 -121.25 1.62 -74.39
CA GLU A 88 -120.34 2.63 -75.01
C GLU A 88 -119.15 3.18 -74.18
N LYS A 89 -118.73 2.62 -73.03
CA LYS A 89 -117.63 3.21 -72.20
C LYS A 89 -116.25 2.55 -72.39
N ILE A 90 -115.25 3.24 -72.96
CA ILE A 90 -113.87 2.73 -73.21
C ILE A 90 -112.80 3.68 -72.62
N ALA A 91 -111.68 3.14 -72.10
CA ALA A 91 -110.58 3.92 -71.51
C ALA A 91 -109.58 4.47 -72.57
N VAL A 92 -109.11 5.72 -72.40
CA VAL A 92 -108.26 6.42 -73.39
C VAL A 92 -106.86 6.78 -72.92
N ASN A 93 -106.58 6.83 -71.60
CA ASN A 93 -105.24 7.13 -71.08
C ASN A 93 -104.96 6.45 -69.73
N PHE A 94 -103.68 6.17 -69.45
CA PHE A 94 -103.17 5.64 -68.18
C PHE A 94 -101.96 6.48 -67.71
N ALA A 95 -102.00 7.01 -66.48
CA ALA A 95 -100.90 7.76 -65.86
C ALA A 95 -100.72 7.37 -64.39
N PHE A 96 -99.51 7.52 -63.82
CA PHE A 96 -99.23 7.28 -62.40
C PHE A 96 -99.00 8.60 -61.66
N ASP A 97 -99.64 8.74 -60.51
CA ASP A 97 -99.49 9.87 -59.60
C ASP A 97 -98.58 9.48 -58.42
N GLU A 98 -97.39 10.06 -58.37
CA GLU A 98 -96.34 9.73 -57.40
C GLU A 98 -96.65 10.23 -55.98
N GLU A 99 -97.39 11.32 -55.82
CA GLU A 99 -97.73 11.86 -54.50
C GLU A 99 -98.79 11.02 -53.80
N THR A 100 -99.78 10.55 -54.56
CA THR A 100 -100.89 9.76 -54.02
C THR A 100 -100.73 8.25 -54.22
N GLN A 101 -99.66 7.83 -54.91
CA GLN A 101 -99.36 6.44 -55.27
C GLN A 101 -100.52 5.74 -55.99
N GLN A 102 -101.20 6.45 -56.89
CA GLN A 102 -102.38 5.95 -57.60
C GLN A 102 -102.16 5.86 -59.10
N LEU A 103 -102.65 4.78 -59.72
CA LEU A 103 -102.80 4.69 -61.17
C LEU A 103 -104.12 5.36 -61.58
N VAL A 104 -104.03 6.38 -62.44
CA VAL A 104 -105.15 7.18 -62.93
C VAL A 104 -105.47 6.77 -64.37
N ILE A 105 -106.67 6.24 -64.58
CA ILE A 105 -107.21 5.86 -65.88
C ILE A 105 -108.23 6.92 -66.29
N THR A 106 -108.03 7.57 -67.43
CA THR A 106 -108.99 8.56 -67.98
C THR A 106 -109.87 7.88 -69.04
N LEU A 107 -111.19 8.02 -68.91
CA LEU A 107 -112.18 7.55 -69.89
C LEU A 107 -112.43 8.62 -70.97
N ASP A 108 -112.99 8.23 -72.11
CA ASP A 108 -113.24 9.14 -73.24
C ASP A 108 -114.23 10.28 -72.93
N ASP A 109 -115.13 10.08 -71.95
CA ASP A 109 -116.03 11.11 -71.42
C ASP A 109 -115.35 12.12 -70.46
N GLY A 110 -114.04 12.00 -70.23
CA GLY A 110 -113.25 12.86 -69.36
C GLY A 110 -113.31 12.49 -67.86
N THR A 111 -114.06 11.47 -67.48
CA THR A 111 -114.05 10.97 -66.09
C THR A 111 -112.82 10.11 -65.80
N VAL A 112 -112.36 10.13 -64.54
CA VAL A 112 -111.17 9.39 -64.11
C VAL A 112 -111.50 8.26 -63.14
N LYS A 113 -110.85 7.11 -63.32
CA LYS A 113 -110.83 5.98 -62.38
C LYS A 113 -109.45 5.91 -61.74
N LYS A 114 -109.40 5.93 -60.40
CA LYS A 114 -108.15 5.86 -59.63
C LYS A 114 -108.03 4.49 -58.98
N ILE A 115 -106.86 3.88 -59.08
CA ILE A 115 -106.53 2.59 -58.47
C ILE A 115 -105.38 2.82 -57.49
N ASP A 116 -105.60 2.46 -56.23
CA ASP A 116 -104.59 2.58 -55.17
C ASP A 116 -103.51 1.51 -55.32
N MET A 117 -102.26 1.94 -55.48
CA MET A 117 -101.09 1.07 -55.62
C MET A 117 -100.24 1.00 -54.34
N SER A 118 -100.64 1.68 -53.26
CA SER A 118 -99.89 1.71 -51.99
C SER A 118 -99.67 0.33 -51.37
N ALA A 119 -100.55 -0.64 -51.60
CA ALA A 119 -100.37 -2.03 -51.16
C ALA A 119 -99.37 -2.84 -52.03
N LEU A 120 -99.12 -2.41 -53.27
CA LEU A 120 -98.19 -3.05 -54.21
C LEU A 120 -96.76 -2.51 -54.08
N ILE A 121 -96.61 -1.31 -53.51
CA ILE A 121 -95.32 -0.69 -53.17
C ILE A 121 -95.14 -0.81 -51.65
N THR A 122 -94.82 -2.02 -51.15
CA THR A 122 -94.21 -2.15 -49.82
C THR A 122 -92.81 -1.56 -49.88
N GLN A 123 -92.73 -0.24 -49.67
CA GLN A 123 -91.49 0.50 -49.57
C GLN A 123 -90.79 0.05 -48.28
N TYR A 124 -89.66 -0.64 -48.40
CA TYR A 124 -88.75 -0.81 -47.28
C TYR A 124 -88.25 0.58 -46.85
N GLU A 125 -88.86 1.17 -45.82
CA GLU A 125 -88.31 2.33 -45.14
C GLU A 125 -87.15 1.88 -44.25
N PHE A 126 -85.95 2.41 -44.50
CA PHE A 126 -84.81 2.25 -43.60
C PHE A 126 -85.05 3.12 -42.37
N LEU A 127 -85.17 2.49 -41.19
CA LEU A 127 -85.63 3.12 -39.94
C LEU A 127 -84.69 4.23 -39.43
N ASP A 128 -83.39 4.02 -39.56
CA ASP A 128 -82.31 4.98 -39.55
C ASP A 128 -81.06 4.17 -39.88
N SER A 129 -79.91 4.82 -39.99
CA SER A 129 -78.65 4.09 -40.08
C SER A 129 -77.56 4.81 -39.31
N ASP A 130 -77.56 4.67 -37.99
CA ASP A 130 -76.51 5.24 -37.14
C ASP A 130 -75.09 4.88 -37.58
N THR A 131 -74.91 3.74 -38.27
CA THR A 131 -73.60 3.28 -38.76
C THR A 131 -73.39 3.44 -40.27
N ILE A 132 -74.39 3.20 -41.12
CA ILE A 132 -74.21 3.10 -42.59
C ILE A 132 -75.25 3.91 -43.34
N ALA A 133 -74.93 5.12 -43.80
CA ALA A 133 -75.84 5.91 -44.62
C ALA A 133 -75.98 5.37 -46.05
N PHE A 134 -77.21 5.32 -46.56
CA PHE A 134 -77.51 5.00 -47.95
C PHE A 134 -77.84 6.27 -48.73
N VAL A 135 -77.17 6.48 -49.85
CA VAL A 135 -77.29 7.66 -50.72
C VAL A 135 -77.69 7.20 -52.12
N LEU A 136 -78.66 7.88 -52.73
CA LEU A 136 -79.12 7.60 -54.09
C LEU A 136 -78.48 8.58 -55.08
N GLU A 137 -77.70 8.08 -56.03
CA GLU A 137 -77.05 8.88 -57.08
C GLU A 137 -77.34 8.25 -58.44
N GLY A 138 -78.05 8.99 -59.31
CA GLY A 138 -78.32 8.55 -60.69
C GLY A 138 -79.06 7.21 -60.80
N GLY A 139 -79.98 6.93 -59.88
CA GLY A 139 -80.76 5.67 -59.85
C GLY A 139 -80.01 4.46 -59.28
N LYS A 140 -78.80 4.65 -58.72
CA LYS A 140 -78.03 3.61 -58.02
C LYS A 140 -77.92 3.94 -56.53
N VAL A 141 -77.93 2.91 -55.69
CA VAL A 141 -77.78 3.04 -54.23
C VAL A 141 -76.32 2.86 -53.83
N LYS A 142 -75.78 3.80 -53.06
CA LYS A 142 -74.44 3.78 -52.46
C LYS A 142 -74.56 3.70 -50.94
N ALA A 143 -73.83 2.80 -50.30
CA ALA A 143 -73.74 2.72 -48.84
C ALA A 143 -72.39 3.27 -48.36
N ILE A 144 -72.39 4.14 -47.35
CA ILE A 144 -71.19 4.71 -46.73
C ILE A 144 -71.24 4.55 -45.21
N VAL A 145 -70.10 4.23 -44.59
CA VAL A 145 -69.98 4.25 -43.12
C VAL A 145 -69.89 5.70 -42.66
N LYS A 146 -70.65 6.07 -41.63
CA LYS A 146 -70.62 7.44 -41.08
C LYS A 146 -69.32 7.69 -40.31
N GLU A 147 -68.77 8.89 -40.45
CA GLU A 147 -67.57 9.29 -39.71
C GLU A 147 -67.88 9.26 -38.19
N GLY A 148 -66.98 8.67 -37.41
CA GLY A 148 -67.17 8.50 -35.96
C GLY A 148 -68.20 7.43 -35.52
N SER A 149 -68.88 6.72 -36.43
CA SER A 149 -69.88 5.70 -36.04
C SER A 149 -69.27 4.37 -35.57
N ILE A 150 -67.97 4.16 -35.80
CA ILE A 150 -67.22 2.98 -35.38
C ILE A 150 -66.66 3.19 -33.96
N SER A 151 -67.37 2.68 -32.95
CA SER A 151 -66.88 2.55 -31.56
C SER A 151 -66.16 1.21 -31.28
N GLU A 152 -65.51 1.07 -30.11
CA GLU A 152 -64.70 -0.12 -29.74
C GLU A 152 -65.40 -1.46 -29.98
N LYS A 153 -66.72 -1.54 -29.78
CA LYS A 153 -67.53 -2.76 -29.98
C LYS A 153 -67.55 -3.27 -31.43
N HIS A 154 -67.21 -2.42 -32.40
CA HIS A 154 -67.18 -2.75 -33.82
C HIS A 154 -65.79 -3.18 -34.29
N LEU A 155 -64.76 -3.05 -33.45
CA LEU A 155 -63.39 -3.50 -33.74
C LEU A 155 -63.21 -4.95 -33.30
N ARG A 156 -62.40 -5.70 -34.06
CA ARG A 156 -62.01 -7.05 -33.67
C ARG A 156 -61.19 -6.98 -32.38
N THR A 157 -61.42 -7.93 -31.49
CA THR A 157 -60.94 -7.89 -30.09
C THR A 157 -59.42 -7.80 -29.98
N ASP A 158 -58.71 -8.38 -30.95
CA ASP A 158 -57.25 -8.37 -31.07
C ASP A 158 -56.69 -7.00 -31.48
N TYR A 159 -57.32 -6.29 -32.43
CA TYR A 159 -56.92 -4.93 -32.76
C TYR A 159 -57.19 -3.95 -31.61
N LEU A 160 -58.29 -4.14 -30.88
CA LEU A 160 -58.57 -3.35 -29.69
C LEU A 160 -57.51 -3.58 -28.59
N ALA A 161 -57.06 -4.82 -28.42
CA ALA A 161 -56.00 -5.16 -27.49
C ALA A 161 -54.67 -4.51 -27.90
N GLU A 162 -54.29 -4.56 -29.17
CA GLU A 162 -53.09 -3.90 -29.71
C GLU A 162 -53.13 -2.38 -29.50
N ILE A 163 -54.25 -1.72 -29.83
CA ILE A 163 -54.41 -0.28 -29.65
C ILE A 163 -54.28 0.09 -28.16
N LYS A 164 -54.87 -0.68 -27.24
CA LYS A 164 -54.76 -0.45 -25.80
C LYS A 164 -53.34 -0.68 -25.28
N VAL A 165 -52.63 -1.69 -25.78
CA VAL A 165 -51.22 -1.95 -25.44
C VAL A 165 -50.33 -0.81 -25.92
N GLN A 166 -50.51 -0.31 -27.14
CA GLN A 166 -49.74 0.82 -27.66
C GLN A 166 -50.04 2.12 -26.91
N SER A 167 -51.31 2.39 -26.59
CA SER A 167 -51.70 3.54 -25.76
C SER A 167 -51.10 3.46 -24.36
N ALA A 168 -51.07 2.27 -23.74
CA ALA A 168 -50.42 2.06 -22.45
C ALA A 168 -48.89 2.24 -22.55
N GLY A 169 -48.27 1.71 -23.62
CA GLY A 169 -46.84 1.90 -23.89
C GLY A 169 -46.45 3.38 -24.07
N ALA A 170 -47.28 4.15 -24.78
CA ALA A 170 -47.09 5.60 -24.93
C ALA A 170 -47.19 6.34 -23.58
N ALA A 171 -48.16 5.98 -22.73
CA ALA A 171 -48.30 6.54 -21.39
C ALA A 171 -47.10 6.19 -20.49
N SER A 172 -46.63 4.94 -20.51
CA SER A 172 -45.42 4.52 -19.79
C SER A 172 -44.18 5.25 -20.30
N SER A 173 -44.03 5.44 -21.60
CA SER A 173 -42.92 6.18 -22.18
C SER A 173 -42.92 7.66 -21.74
N ALA A 174 -44.09 8.29 -21.69
CA ALA A 174 -44.23 9.65 -21.18
C ALA A 174 -43.87 9.76 -19.68
N ALA A 175 -44.27 8.77 -18.87
CA ALA A 175 -43.92 8.71 -17.44
C ALA A 175 -42.41 8.53 -17.23
N SER A 176 -41.77 7.63 -17.98
CA SER A 176 -40.31 7.44 -17.92
C SER A 176 -39.56 8.71 -18.32
N ALA A 177 -40.02 9.44 -19.35
CA ALA A 177 -39.42 10.71 -19.75
C ALA A 177 -39.53 11.77 -18.64
N ALA A 178 -40.66 11.83 -17.92
CA ALA A 178 -40.84 12.72 -16.78
C ALA A 178 -39.92 12.35 -15.60
N SER A 179 -39.78 11.05 -15.29
CA SER A 179 -38.83 10.57 -14.28
C SER A 179 -37.39 10.94 -14.64
N SER A 180 -36.96 10.70 -15.88
CA SER A 180 -35.61 11.05 -16.32
C SER A 180 -35.34 12.56 -16.27
N ALA A 181 -36.34 13.41 -16.51
CA ALA A 181 -36.20 14.85 -16.34
C ALA A 181 -35.98 15.26 -14.88
N ASN A 182 -36.68 14.60 -13.94
CA ASN A 182 -36.49 14.84 -12.50
C ASN A 182 -35.13 14.33 -12.02
N ASP A 183 -34.68 13.16 -12.49
CA ASP A 183 -33.37 12.62 -12.16
C ASP A 183 -32.24 13.56 -12.65
N ALA A 184 -32.38 14.10 -13.86
CA ALA A 184 -31.43 15.07 -14.40
C ALA A 184 -31.37 16.38 -13.59
N ASP A 185 -32.51 16.89 -13.11
CA ASP A 185 -32.54 18.07 -12.22
C ASP A 185 -31.92 17.77 -10.85
N TYR A 186 -32.18 16.58 -10.29
CA TYR A 186 -31.56 16.12 -9.05
C TYR A 186 -30.04 16.00 -9.19
N ASP A 187 -29.56 15.34 -10.25
CA ASP A 187 -28.13 15.17 -10.51
C ASP A 187 -27.41 16.51 -10.73
N ALA A 188 -28.06 17.45 -11.41
CA ALA A 188 -27.52 18.80 -11.60
C ALA A 188 -27.36 19.54 -10.27
N LYS A 189 -28.38 19.49 -9.39
CA LYS A 189 -28.32 20.08 -8.06
C LYS A 189 -27.35 19.34 -7.13
N LEU A 190 -27.22 18.02 -7.27
CA LEU A 190 -26.24 17.23 -6.53
C LEU A 190 -24.82 17.63 -6.94
N ALA A 191 -24.54 17.75 -8.25
CA ALA A 191 -23.26 18.24 -8.77
C ALA A 191 -22.95 19.66 -8.30
N GLN A 192 -23.95 20.55 -8.25
CA GLN A 192 -23.82 21.89 -7.67
C GLN A 192 -23.44 21.83 -6.19
N SER A 193 -24.07 20.95 -5.39
CA SER A 193 -23.78 20.81 -3.95
C SER A 193 -22.33 20.39 -3.69
N TYR A 194 -21.75 19.54 -4.54
CA TYR A 194 -20.35 19.15 -4.46
C TYR A 194 -19.38 20.26 -4.89
N SER A 195 -19.80 21.10 -5.85
CA SER A 195 -18.93 22.08 -6.50
C SER A 195 -18.82 23.41 -5.76
N VAL A 196 -19.97 23.98 -5.38
CA VAL A 196 -20.08 25.35 -4.84
C VAL A 196 -20.99 25.47 -3.62
N GLY A 197 -21.71 24.40 -3.26
CA GLY A 197 -22.70 24.41 -2.17
C GLY A 197 -24.01 25.10 -2.53
N GLY A 198 -24.94 25.16 -1.57
CA GLY A 198 -26.18 25.94 -1.66
C GLY A 198 -27.26 25.44 -2.63
N SER A 199 -27.31 24.13 -2.94
CA SER A 199 -28.36 23.57 -3.81
C SER A 199 -29.58 23.03 -3.05
N GLY A 200 -29.50 22.89 -1.72
CA GLY A 200 -30.58 22.49 -0.83
C GLY A 200 -30.83 20.97 -0.77
N ILE A 201 -29.94 20.14 -1.33
CA ILE A 201 -30.10 18.69 -1.46
C ILE A 201 -29.31 17.91 -0.39
N ARG A 202 -28.29 18.51 0.22
CA ARG A 202 -27.38 17.79 1.12
C ARG A 202 -27.20 18.56 2.43
N GLU A 203 -27.41 17.90 3.57
CA GLU A 203 -27.17 18.52 4.87
C GLU A 203 -25.72 19.03 4.99
N ASN A 204 -25.56 20.24 5.53
CA ASN A 204 -24.29 20.95 5.74
C ASN A 204 -23.54 21.37 4.46
N GLU A 205 -24.24 21.66 3.37
CA GLU A 205 -23.65 22.16 2.12
C GLU A 205 -23.34 23.68 2.10
N ASP A 206 -23.64 24.40 3.19
CA ASP A 206 -23.46 25.85 3.32
C ASP A 206 -22.00 26.28 3.52
N GLU A 207 -21.11 25.32 3.82
CA GLU A 207 -19.66 25.52 3.75
C GLU A 207 -19.17 25.09 2.37
N ASP A 208 -18.89 26.06 1.50
CA ASP A 208 -18.23 25.86 0.20
C ASP A 208 -17.06 24.86 0.33
N ASN A 209 -17.31 23.60 -0.07
CA ASN A 209 -16.38 22.49 0.15
C ASN A 209 -15.01 22.81 -0.48
N ALA A 210 -15.00 23.49 -1.62
CA ALA A 210 -13.78 23.88 -2.32
C ALA A 210 -12.99 24.94 -1.53
N ARG A 211 -13.69 25.90 -0.90
CA ARG A 211 -13.07 26.86 0.02
C ARG A 211 -12.57 26.20 1.30
N PHE A 212 -13.34 25.29 1.90
CA PHE A 212 -12.93 24.55 3.10
C PHE A 212 -11.63 23.75 2.85
N TYR A 213 -11.57 22.96 1.77
CA TYR A 213 -10.35 22.20 1.44
C TYR A 213 -9.16 23.10 1.06
N LYS A 214 -9.42 24.25 0.43
CA LYS A 214 -8.38 25.27 0.16
C LYS A 214 -7.82 25.87 1.45
N GLU A 215 -8.68 26.20 2.40
CA GLU A 215 -8.28 26.77 3.70
C GLU A 215 -7.55 25.73 4.56
N GLN A 216 -8.02 24.48 4.59
CA GLN A 216 -7.32 23.38 5.26
C GLN A 216 -5.95 23.11 4.62
N ALA A 217 -5.83 23.16 3.30
CA ALA A 217 -4.55 23.04 2.62
C ALA A 217 -3.58 24.19 2.98
N ALA A 218 -4.10 25.41 3.17
CA ALA A 218 -3.31 26.57 3.60
C ALA A 218 -2.87 26.46 5.07
N LEU A 219 -3.75 25.95 5.95
CA LEU A 219 -3.43 25.62 7.34
C LEU A 219 -2.35 24.54 7.43
N SER A 220 -2.51 23.42 6.72
CA SER A 220 -1.48 22.37 6.67
C SER A 220 -0.16 22.85 6.09
N ALA A 221 -0.17 23.77 5.11
CA ALA A 221 1.04 24.39 4.61
C ALA A 221 1.73 25.27 5.68
N THR A 222 0.95 25.97 6.50
CA THR A 222 1.46 26.79 7.61
C THR A 222 2.04 25.92 8.73
N GLU A 223 1.36 24.82 9.08
CA GLU A 223 1.84 23.83 10.06
C GLU A 223 3.11 23.13 9.58
N ALA A 224 3.23 22.87 8.28
CA ALA A 224 4.46 22.33 7.68
C ALA A 224 5.63 23.33 7.78
N ILE A 225 5.37 24.64 7.60
CA ILE A 225 6.38 25.69 7.78
C ILE A 225 6.82 25.79 9.26
N GLN A 226 5.88 25.72 10.21
CA GLN A 226 6.20 25.70 11.63
C GLN A 226 7.02 24.46 12.01
N SER A 227 6.66 23.29 11.48
CA SER A 227 7.40 22.04 11.69
C SER A 227 8.82 22.11 11.13
N ALA A 228 8.99 22.70 9.93
CA ALA A 228 10.29 22.94 9.34
C ALA A 228 11.14 23.93 10.17
N SER A 229 10.51 24.96 10.74
CA SER A 229 11.19 25.91 11.63
C SER A 229 11.66 25.24 12.92
N GLY A 230 10.82 24.39 13.54
CA GLY A 230 11.21 23.60 14.71
C GLY A 230 12.32 22.57 14.42
N ALA A 231 12.37 22.02 13.21
CA ALA A 231 13.46 21.16 12.75
C ALA A 231 14.78 21.95 12.61
N ALA A 232 14.74 23.17 12.06
CA ALA A 232 15.91 24.04 11.94
C ALA A 232 16.47 24.46 13.32
N GLU A 233 15.62 24.80 14.29
CA GLU A 233 16.05 25.07 15.67
C GLU A 233 16.70 23.84 16.33
N SER A 234 16.22 22.64 16.01
CA SER A 234 16.78 21.39 16.52
C SER A 234 18.14 21.09 15.89
N GLU A 235 18.33 21.41 14.61
CA GLU A 235 19.62 21.34 13.92
C GLU A 235 20.64 22.29 14.57
N GLU A 236 20.26 23.53 14.87
CA GLU A 236 21.12 24.52 15.53
C GLU A 236 21.55 24.05 16.94
N LYS A 237 20.61 23.50 17.73
CA LYS A 237 20.93 22.91 19.04
C LYS A 237 21.87 21.71 18.93
N SER A 238 21.72 20.90 17.89
CA SER A 238 22.61 19.76 17.62
C SER A 238 24.03 20.23 17.28
N ALA A 239 24.16 21.27 16.45
CA ALA A 239 25.44 21.88 16.11
C ALA A 239 26.14 22.48 17.36
N LEU A 240 25.39 23.16 18.23
CA LEU A 240 25.91 23.66 19.52
C LEU A 240 26.42 22.52 20.42
N ASN A 241 25.70 21.40 20.50
CA ASN A 241 26.13 20.24 21.26
C ASN A 241 27.39 19.58 20.68
N ALA A 242 27.51 19.53 19.35
CA ALA A 242 28.73 19.07 18.69
C ALA A 242 29.94 19.96 19.06
N GLY A 243 29.77 21.28 19.04
CA GLY A 243 30.81 22.22 19.47
C GLY A 243 31.20 22.06 20.94
N ARG A 244 30.24 21.83 21.84
CA ARG A 244 30.53 21.55 23.27
C ARG A 244 31.31 20.24 23.45
N ALA A 245 31.02 19.23 22.64
CA ALA A 245 31.76 17.97 22.65
C ALA A 245 33.21 18.15 22.17
N GLU A 246 33.43 18.98 21.16
CA GLU A 246 34.77 19.33 20.66
C GLU A 246 35.59 20.12 21.70
N SER A 247 34.98 21.08 22.39
CA SER A 247 35.61 21.77 23.52
C SER A 247 35.98 20.79 24.65
N SER A 248 35.06 19.88 25.00
CA SER A 248 35.31 18.86 26.04
C SER A 248 36.46 17.92 25.66
N ALA A 249 36.58 17.56 24.38
CA ALA A 249 37.71 16.78 23.88
C ALA A 249 39.03 17.55 23.98
N THR A 250 39.01 18.86 23.71
CA THR A 250 40.18 19.73 23.85
C THR A 250 40.63 19.87 25.30
N ASP A 251 39.68 20.02 26.23
CA ASP A 251 39.94 20.06 27.67
C ASP A 251 40.56 18.74 28.15
N ALA A 252 40.07 17.60 27.67
CA ALA A 252 40.64 16.29 27.99
C ALA A 252 42.10 16.13 27.48
N ILE A 253 42.39 16.62 26.27
CA ILE A 253 43.76 16.65 25.73
C ILE A 253 44.68 17.53 26.59
N THR A 254 44.18 18.68 27.02
CA THR A 254 44.92 19.61 27.90
C THR A 254 45.21 18.96 29.25
N GLY A 255 44.20 18.37 29.89
CA GLY A 255 44.37 17.63 31.16
C GLY A 255 45.38 16.48 31.04
N LYS A 256 45.42 15.78 29.89
CA LYS A 256 46.44 14.74 29.64
C LYS A 256 47.86 15.31 29.58
N LYS A 257 48.05 16.48 28.97
CA LYS A 257 49.36 17.17 28.92
C LYS A 257 49.79 17.62 30.32
N GLU A 258 48.88 18.19 31.10
CA GLU A 258 49.14 18.61 32.49
C GLU A 258 49.52 17.43 33.40
N ALA A 259 48.83 16.29 33.23
CA ALA A 259 49.17 15.05 33.93
C ALA A 259 50.57 14.54 33.54
N ALA A 260 50.93 14.58 32.25
CA ALA A 260 52.25 14.21 31.78
C ALA A 260 53.35 15.14 32.34
N GLN A 261 53.10 16.45 32.39
CA GLN A 261 54.01 17.44 32.98
C GLN A 261 54.19 17.19 34.49
N SER A 262 53.12 16.84 35.19
CA SER A 262 53.15 16.49 36.61
C SER A 262 53.97 15.22 36.87
N ALA A 263 53.85 14.21 36.00
CA ALA A 263 54.65 12.99 36.08
C ALA A 263 56.15 13.27 35.83
N LEU A 264 56.48 14.16 34.88
CA LEU A 264 57.86 14.59 34.63
C LEU A 264 58.45 15.28 35.87
N SER A 265 57.69 16.21 36.46
CA SER A 265 58.10 16.95 37.66
C SER A 265 58.34 16.01 38.86
N ALA A 266 57.50 14.98 39.00
CA ALA A 266 57.69 13.96 40.04
C ALA A 266 58.94 13.10 39.80
N ALA A 267 59.27 12.78 38.55
CA ALA A 267 60.49 12.06 38.20
C ALA A 267 61.76 12.89 38.47
N GLU A 268 61.74 14.18 38.15
CA GLU A 268 62.83 15.12 38.45
C GLU A 268 63.04 15.28 39.96
N ALA A 269 61.96 15.34 40.73
CA ALA A 269 62.01 15.36 42.19
C ALA A 269 62.62 14.07 42.76
N ALA A 270 62.24 12.90 42.21
CA ALA A 270 62.82 11.61 42.60
C ALA A 270 64.32 11.53 42.28
N GLN A 271 64.75 12.03 41.12
CA GLN A 271 66.16 12.08 40.75
C GLN A 271 66.96 13.00 41.67
N SER A 272 66.38 14.16 42.03
CA SER A 272 66.97 15.10 42.99
C SER A 272 67.14 14.46 44.38
N ALA A 273 66.11 13.74 44.84
CA ALA A 273 66.17 13.01 46.11
C ALA A 273 67.22 11.89 46.10
N ALA A 274 67.35 11.15 44.98
CA ALA A 274 68.39 10.13 44.81
C ALA A 274 69.80 10.75 44.82
N GLY A 275 69.99 11.90 44.18
CA GLY A 275 71.24 12.66 44.23
C GLY A 275 71.59 13.11 45.65
N ALA A 276 70.63 13.63 46.40
CA ALA A 276 70.82 14.01 47.80
C ALA A 276 71.20 12.81 48.69
N ALA A 277 70.55 11.66 48.48
CA ALA A 277 70.88 10.42 49.21
C ALA A 277 72.29 9.91 48.88
N ALA A 278 72.72 10.00 47.61
CA ALA A 278 74.08 9.66 47.20
C ALA A 278 75.12 10.61 47.83
N GLY A 279 74.84 11.91 47.85
CA GLY A 279 75.68 12.91 48.52
C GLY A 279 75.84 12.61 50.02
N ALA A 280 74.73 12.35 50.73
CA ALA A 280 74.77 11.98 52.14
C ALA A 280 75.59 10.69 52.40
N LYS A 281 75.52 9.71 51.49
CA LYS A 281 76.34 8.50 51.56
C LYS A 281 77.84 8.82 51.43
N SER A 282 78.22 9.64 50.45
CA SER A 282 79.61 10.06 50.26
C SER A 282 80.14 10.86 51.45
N GLU A 283 79.32 11.73 52.05
CA GLU A 283 79.68 12.44 53.28
C GLU A 283 79.89 11.49 54.47
N ALA A 284 79.03 10.48 54.62
CA ALA A 284 79.19 9.46 55.65
C ALA A 284 80.48 8.63 55.45
N GLU A 285 80.81 8.26 54.21
CA GLU A 285 82.06 7.58 53.87
C GLU A 285 83.28 8.47 54.18
N ALA A 286 83.23 9.77 53.83
CA ALA A 286 84.29 10.73 54.15
C ALA A 286 84.47 10.92 55.68
N ALA A 287 83.37 10.95 56.44
CA ALA A 287 83.40 10.98 57.89
C ALA A 287 84.03 9.71 58.48
N ALA A 288 83.73 8.53 57.92
CA ALA A 288 84.33 7.26 58.35
C ALA A 288 85.84 7.22 58.07
N VAL A 289 86.29 7.70 56.91
CA VAL A 289 87.72 7.83 56.59
C VAL A 289 88.40 8.78 57.59
N SER A 290 87.76 9.92 57.89
CA SER A 290 88.28 10.89 58.86
C SER A 290 88.38 10.31 60.28
N ALA A 291 87.38 9.52 60.70
CA ALA A 291 87.42 8.81 61.99
C ALA A 291 88.57 7.79 62.05
N LYS A 292 88.84 7.06 60.95
CA LYS A 292 89.96 6.13 60.86
C LYS A 292 91.30 6.85 60.91
N ALA A 293 91.42 7.98 60.24
CA ALA A 293 92.62 8.83 60.30
C ALA A 293 92.89 9.31 61.73
N ALA A 294 91.85 9.71 62.48
CA ALA A 294 91.98 10.09 63.89
C ALA A 294 92.40 8.91 64.79
N GLU A 295 91.89 7.70 64.52
CA GLU A 295 92.31 6.48 65.24
C GLU A 295 93.79 6.16 64.98
N ASN A 296 94.24 6.24 63.72
CA ASN A 296 95.64 6.05 63.35
C ASN A 296 96.54 7.09 64.02
N ALA A 297 96.16 8.37 64.00
CA ALA A 297 96.91 9.43 64.68
C ALA A 297 97.04 9.17 66.20
N LYS A 298 96.00 8.61 66.83
CA LYS A 298 96.05 8.19 68.24
C LYS A 298 97.03 7.01 68.46
N ALA A 299 97.07 6.06 67.54
CA ALA A 299 98.03 4.95 67.58
C ALA A 299 99.47 5.45 67.42
N GLU A 300 99.74 6.28 66.42
CA GLU A 300 101.06 6.92 66.19
C GLU A 300 101.52 7.74 67.40
N ALA A 301 100.61 8.48 68.05
CA ALA A 301 100.92 9.20 69.28
C ALA A 301 101.27 8.25 70.44
N SER A 302 100.62 7.09 70.52
CA SER A 302 100.90 6.05 71.52
C SER A 302 102.27 5.39 71.29
N GLU A 303 102.61 5.11 70.03
CA GLU A 303 103.93 4.61 69.61
C GLU A 303 105.02 5.64 69.90
N SER A 304 104.79 6.92 69.59
CA SER A 304 105.70 8.01 69.90
C SER A 304 105.94 8.14 71.41
N ALA A 305 104.89 7.97 72.22
CA ALA A 305 105.01 7.95 73.68
C ALA A 305 105.80 6.72 74.18
N ALA A 306 105.66 5.56 73.53
CA ALA A 306 106.45 4.37 73.84
C ALA A 306 107.94 4.57 73.47
N GLY A 307 108.22 5.10 72.27
CA GLY A 307 109.57 5.45 71.84
C GLY A 307 110.23 6.49 72.75
N ALA A 308 109.46 7.46 73.27
CA ALA A 308 109.95 8.40 74.27
C ALA A 308 110.31 7.71 75.61
N LYS A 309 109.55 6.70 76.05
CA LYS A 309 109.89 5.89 77.22
C LYS A 309 111.15 5.05 77.01
N GLU A 310 111.32 4.44 75.83
CA GLU A 310 112.54 3.70 75.48
C GLU A 310 113.76 4.62 75.39
N SER A 311 113.59 5.81 74.81
CA SER A 311 114.64 6.84 74.74
C SER A 311 115.03 7.32 76.14
N LYS A 312 114.06 7.48 77.06
CA LYS A 312 114.34 7.76 78.47
C LYS A 312 115.16 6.64 79.11
N GLY A 313 114.75 5.37 78.94
CA GLY A 313 115.50 4.23 79.47
C GLY A 313 116.91 4.12 78.90
N SER A 314 117.07 4.35 77.60
CA SER A 314 118.37 4.39 76.92
C SER A 314 119.24 5.55 77.42
N SER A 315 118.65 6.71 77.70
CA SER A 315 119.35 7.85 78.29
C SER A 315 119.77 7.58 79.74
N GLU A 316 118.95 6.87 80.53
CA GLU A 316 119.31 6.42 81.87
C GLU A 316 120.47 5.39 81.82
N SER A 317 120.43 4.44 80.88
CA SER A 317 121.53 3.49 80.64
C SER A 317 122.80 4.17 80.12
N ALA A 318 122.68 5.13 79.20
CA ALA A 318 123.81 5.89 78.67
C ALA A 318 124.42 6.81 79.73
N ALA A 319 123.62 7.39 80.63
CA ALA A 319 124.11 8.15 81.78
C ALA A 319 124.90 7.25 82.75
N LEU A 320 124.41 6.03 83.03
CA LEU A 320 125.14 5.03 83.82
C LEU A 320 126.45 4.60 83.15
N LEU A 321 126.45 4.42 81.82
CA LEU A 321 127.64 4.07 81.04
C LEU A 321 128.64 5.24 80.98
N SER A 322 128.17 6.49 80.80
CA SER A 322 129.03 7.68 80.81
C SER A 322 129.64 7.92 82.19
N GLN A 323 128.90 7.68 83.27
CA GLN A 323 129.42 7.74 84.63
C GLN A 323 130.47 6.66 84.88
N SER A 324 130.28 5.46 84.30
CA SER A 324 131.25 4.36 84.31
C SER A 324 132.59 4.73 83.66
N TYR A 325 132.56 5.41 82.51
CA TYR A 325 133.77 5.86 81.83
C TYR A 325 134.47 7.05 82.51
N ALA A 326 133.75 7.87 83.30
CA ALA A 326 134.29 9.11 83.87
C ALA A 326 134.92 8.95 85.27
N VAL A 327 134.34 8.13 86.16
CA VAL A 327 134.76 8.01 87.58
C VAL A 327 134.78 6.60 88.14
N GLY A 328 134.25 5.60 87.42
CA GLY A 328 134.15 4.20 87.86
C GLY A 328 133.12 3.96 88.97
N GLY A 329 132.93 2.69 89.35
CA GLY A 329 132.11 2.27 90.49
C GLY A 329 130.60 2.05 90.23
N THR A 330 130.14 1.93 88.97
CA THR A 330 128.71 1.71 88.66
C THR A 330 128.34 0.24 88.48
N GLY A 331 129.30 -0.68 88.38
CA GLY A 331 129.06 -2.13 88.31
C GLY A 331 128.50 -2.62 86.96
N SER A 332 128.56 -1.77 85.93
CA SER A 332 127.92 -2.03 84.62
C SER A 332 128.85 -2.59 83.54
N ARG A 333 130.17 -2.68 83.78
CA ARG A 333 131.16 -3.32 82.88
C ARG A 333 132.22 -4.13 83.64
N GLU A 334 132.73 -5.18 83.01
CA GLU A 334 133.84 -5.99 83.54
C GLU A 334 135.16 -5.20 83.41
N GLY A 335 135.93 -5.07 84.50
CA GLY A 335 137.23 -4.36 84.51
C GLY A 335 137.20 -2.84 84.72
N GLU A 336 136.11 -2.28 85.24
CA GLU A 336 135.82 -0.84 85.32
C GLU A 336 136.87 0.05 86.02
N ASN A 337 137.77 -0.51 86.84
CA ASN A 337 138.73 0.22 87.67
C ASN A 337 140.19 0.18 87.15
N THR A 338 140.41 0.07 85.83
CA THR A 338 141.76 0.03 85.23
C THR A 338 141.95 1.14 84.16
N ASP A 339 142.99 1.96 84.36
CA ASP A 339 143.39 3.23 83.70
C ASP A 339 143.17 3.36 82.17
N CYS A 340 142.28 4.27 81.77
CA CYS A 340 141.88 4.53 80.37
C CYS A 340 142.65 5.66 79.66
N ALA A 341 143.65 6.29 80.31
CA ALA A 341 144.36 7.44 79.72
C ALA A 341 145.47 7.05 78.73
N LYS A 342 145.91 5.78 78.71
CA LYS A 342 147.01 5.30 77.87
C LYS A 342 146.60 4.84 76.46
N TYR A 343 145.33 4.48 76.25
CA TYR A 343 144.83 3.85 75.02
C TYR A 343 144.65 4.84 73.84
N TYR A 344 144.28 6.10 74.10
CA TYR A 344 143.98 7.07 73.04
C TYR A 344 145.21 7.77 72.42
N TYR A 345 146.39 7.67 73.05
CA TYR A 345 147.61 8.27 72.52
C TYR A 345 148.26 7.43 71.40
N GLU A 346 148.10 6.10 71.42
CA GLU A 346 148.78 5.20 70.48
C GLU A 346 148.02 5.00 69.15
N HIS A 347 146.69 5.22 69.12
CA HIS A 347 145.84 4.99 67.95
C HIS A 347 145.80 6.14 66.90
N THR A 348 146.37 7.31 67.17
CA THR A 348 146.38 8.44 66.21
C THR A 348 147.60 8.43 65.29
N LYS A 349 148.43 7.38 65.33
CA LYS A 349 149.68 7.27 64.55
C LYS A 349 149.61 6.33 63.33
N GLU A 350 148.49 5.63 63.06
CA GLU A 350 148.42 4.56 62.04
C GLU A 350 147.43 4.77 60.86
N ILE A 351 146.89 5.97 60.63
CA ILE A 351 146.00 6.23 59.47
C ILE A 351 146.74 7.03 58.38
N SER A 352 147.62 6.35 57.62
CA SER A 352 148.02 6.76 56.26
C SER A 352 148.46 5.55 55.40
N GLY A 353 147.62 5.08 54.46
CA GLY A 353 148.04 4.26 53.30
C GLY A 353 147.04 3.22 52.71
N ALA A 354 146.61 3.45 51.43
CA ALA A 354 146.31 2.51 50.29
C ALA A 354 145.25 1.37 50.42
N ASP A 355 144.45 0.88 49.43
CA ASP A 355 144.47 0.80 47.94
C ASP A 355 143.08 0.43 47.30
N ASN A 356 142.79 0.83 46.05
CA ASN A 356 141.86 0.12 45.11
C ASN A 356 141.99 0.64 43.64
N TYR A 357 142.48 -0.15 42.66
CA TYR A 357 142.54 0.22 41.22
C TYR A 357 142.35 -0.93 40.21
N LEU A 358 141.70 -0.62 39.08
CA LEU A 358 141.60 -1.38 37.82
C LEU A 358 142.74 -1.01 36.82
N LEU A 359 143.17 -1.95 35.98
CA LEU A 359 144.28 -1.78 35.02
C LEU A 359 143.81 -1.18 33.66
N LYS A 360 144.32 0.01 33.31
CA LYS A 360 144.03 0.78 32.08
C LYS A 360 144.39 0.12 30.73
N SER A 361 145.02 -1.05 30.72
CA SER A 361 145.59 -1.65 29.49
C SER A 361 144.61 -2.46 28.64
N GLN A 362 143.32 -2.56 29.02
CA GLN A 362 142.33 -3.44 28.36
C GLN A 362 141.18 -2.70 27.63
N VAL A 363 141.18 -1.36 27.64
CA VAL A 363 140.14 -0.53 27.01
C VAL A 363 140.58 -0.12 25.60
N GLY A 364 139.74 -0.39 24.58
CA GLY A 364 140.00 0.01 23.18
C GLY A 364 140.96 -0.89 22.38
N ALA A 365 141.30 -2.08 22.90
CA ALA A 365 142.12 -3.08 22.21
C ALA A 365 141.27 -4.21 21.58
N ALA A 366 141.78 -4.85 20.53
CA ALA A 366 141.15 -6.04 19.94
C ALA A 366 141.00 -7.16 20.99
N LEU A 367 139.81 -7.77 21.08
CA LEU A 367 139.43 -8.74 22.13
C LEU A 367 139.36 -8.17 23.57
N GLY A 368 139.31 -6.85 23.74
CA GLY A 368 139.10 -6.15 25.01
C GLY A 368 137.69 -5.59 25.19
N VAL A 369 137.53 -4.61 26.10
CA VAL A 369 136.26 -3.90 26.35
C VAL A 369 136.18 -2.65 25.48
N ALA A 370 135.02 -2.41 24.86
CA ALA A 370 134.79 -1.23 24.02
C ALA A 370 135.05 0.06 24.80
N GLY A 371 135.78 0.99 24.18
CA GLY A 371 136.00 2.32 24.76
C GLY A 371 134.79 3.21 24.49
N LEU A 372 134.50 4.13 25.40
CA LEU A 372 133.54 5.19 25.18
C LEU A 372 134.28 6.49 24.87
N ASP A 373 133.75 7.29 23.97
CA ASP A 373 134.19 8.68 23.76
C ASP A 373 133.70 9.61 24.88
N GLU A 374 133.98 10.90 24.76
CA GLU A 374 133.62 11.94 25.73
C GLU A 374 132.10 12.05 25.98
N ASN A 375 131.29 11.48 25.07
CA ASN A 375 129.83 11.48 25.15
C ASN A 375 129.25 10.14 25.59
N GLY A 376 130.08 9.12 25.85
CA GLY A 376 129.61 7.81 26.26
C GLY A 376 129.24 6.86 25.10
N PHE A 377 129.68 7.14 23.87
CA PHE A 377 129.41 6.30 22.69
C PHE A 377 130.65 5.52 22.23
N VAL A 378 130.44 4.40 21.55
CA VAL A 378 131.53 3.63 20.92
C VAL A 378 132.06 4.41 19.71
N PRO A 379 133.35 4.79 19.65
CA PRO A 379 133.90 5.55 18.53
C PRO A 379 133.73 4.82 17.19
N ALA A 380 133.48 5.56 16.10
CA ALA A 380 133.29 4.98 14.76
C ALA A 380 134.48 4.13 14.27
N SER A 381 135.68 4.35 14.80
CA SER A 381 136.87 3.53 14.54
C SER A 381 136.77 2.08 15.07
N GLN A 382 135.79 1.79 15.92
CA GLN A 382 135.48 0.47 16.47
C GLN A 382 134.23 -0.17 15.80
N LEU A 383 133.64 0.46 14.76
CA LEU A 383 132.47 -0.04 14.02
C LEU A 383 132.86 -0.66 12.65
N PRO A 384 132.22 -1.76 12.19
CA PRO A 384 132.46 -2.35 10.87
C PRO A 384 131.98 -1.47 9.69
N SER A 385 132.70 -1.50 8.57
CA SER A 385 132.48 -0.62 7.40
C SER A 385 131.23 -0.90 6.54
N PHE A 386 130.28 -1.72 7.00
CA PHE A 386 129.03 -2.04 6.28
C PHE A 386 127.78 -1.51 6.99
N VAL A 387 127.96 -0.77 8.09
CA VAL A 387 126.92 0.04 8.70
C VAL A 387 126.99 1.41 8.00
N ASP A 388 126.14 1.63 7.01
CA ASP A 388 126.09 2.86 6.23
C ASP A 388 124.83 3.69 6.54
N ASP A 389 124.99 5.01 6.67
CA ASP A 389 123.90 5.96 6.96
C ASP A 389 122.94 6.18 5.78
N VAL A 390 121.67 6.48 6.10
CA VAL A 390 120.68 7.04 5.17
C VAL A 390 120.92 8.54 5.05
N ILE A 391 120.92 9.07 3.82
CA ILE A 391 121.18 10.49 3.57
C ILE A 391 119.84 11.21 3.34
N GLU A 392 119.53 12.18 4.20
CA GLU A 392 118.36 13.04 4.08
C GLU A 392 118.71 14.39 3.44
N GLY A 393 117.80 14.92 2.61
CA GLY A 393 117.98 16.21 1.97
C GLY A 393 116.92 16.48 0.92
N GLN A 394 117.24 17.31 -0.07
CA GLN A 394 116.37 17.73 -1.15
C GLN A 394 116.87 17.21 -2.50
N TYR A 395 115.99 16.55 -3.25
CA TYR A 395 116.25 16.22 -4.63
C TYR A 395 116.11 17.49 -5.50
N ILE A 396 117.17 17.85 -6.23
CA ILE A 396 117.15 18.99 -7.15
C ILE A 396 116.93 18.49 -8.58
N ASN A 397 117.77 17.55 -9.02
CA ASN A 397 117.72 16.96 -10.35
C ASN A 397 118.41 15.60 -10.38
N SER A 398 118.47 14.97 -11.56
CA SER A 398 118.97 13.61 -11.72
C SER A 398 120.43 13.41 -11.29
N THR A 399 121.22 14.47 -11.12
CA THR A 399 122.63 14.41 -10.75
C THR A 399 122.97 15.17 -9.47
N GLU A 400 122.03 15.90 -8.88
CA GLU A 400 122.26 16.74 -7.71
C GLU A 400 121.23 16.48 -6.61
N PHE A 401 121.76 16.27 -5.41
CA PHE A 401 121.00 16.16 -4.17
C PHE A 401 121.64 17.10 -3.15
N VAL A 402 120.82 17.89 -2.46
CA VAL A 402 121.29 18.90 -1.52
C VAL A 402 120.98 18.43 -0.11
N GLY A 403 121.94 18.46 0.81
CA GLY A 403 121.74 18.06 2.20
C GLY A 403 120.78 18.99 2.92
N THR A 404 120.33 18.57 4.10
CA THR A 404 119.50 19.41 5.00
C THR A 404 120.22 20.68 5.46
N ASP A 405 121.54 20.74 5.31
CA ASP A 405 122.41 21.90 5.53
C ASP A 405 122.49 22.85 4.32
N GLY A 406 121.83 22.54 3.21
CA GLY A 406 121.82 23.35 1.99
C GLY A 406 123.05 23.16 1.09
N VAL A 407 123.91 22.18 1.37
CA VAL A 407 125.12 21.89 0.58
C VAL A 407 124.87 20.77 -0.41
N VAL A 408 125.35 20.90 -1.66
CA VAL A 408 125.26 19.82 -2.65
C VAL A 408 126.10 18.63 -2.21
N ILE A 409 125.47 17.47 -2.07
CA ILE A 409 126.10 16.22 -1.65
C ILE A 409 126.79 15.58 -2.85
N VAL A 410 128.03 15.13 -2.67
CA VAL A 410 128.73 14.29 -3.65
C VAL A 410 128.10 12.89 -3.59
N PRO A 411 127.50 12.39 -4.69
CA PRO A 411 126.80 11.11 -4.67
C PRO A 411 127.76 9.93 -4.46
N GLU A 412 127.37 9.00 -3.59
CA GLU A 412 128.11 7.79 -3.27
C GLU A 412 127.32 6.54 -3.68
N SER A 413 128.02 5.58 -4.29
CA SER A 413 127.42 4.31 -4.68
C SER A 413 127.06 3.50 -3.44
N GLY A 414 125.85 2.96 -3.40
CA GLY A 414 125.37 2.11 -2.29
C GLY A 414 124.51 2.84 -1.27
N LYS A 415 124.56 4.18 -1.21
CA LYS A 415 123.74 5.00 -0.30
C LYS A 415 122.30 5.17 -0.77
N VAL A 416 121.40 5.33 0.19
CA VAL A 416 119.99 5.65 -0.01
C VAL A 416 119.76 7.11 0.33
N TYR A 417 119.05 7.82 -0.55
CA TYR A 417 118.75 9.24 -0.43
C TYR A 417 117.24 9.44 -0.25
N VAL A 418 116.83 10.21 0.75
CA VAL A 418 115.41 10.49 1.04
C VAL A 418 115.14 11.97 0.88
N ASP A 419 114.23 12.31 -0.03
CA ASP A 419 113.81 13.70 -0.24
C ASP A 419 112.82 14.12 0.87
N VAL A 420 113.29 14.94 1.81
CA VAL A 420 112.52 15.43 2.96
C VAL A 420 112.00 16.86 2.76
N SER A 421 111.99 17.35 1.52
CA SER A 421 111.57 18.72 1.17
C SER A 421 110.06 18.93 1.37
N ALA A 422 109.65 19.38 2.55
CA ALA A 422 108.25 19.64 2.85
C ALA A 422 107.60 20.55 1.79
N GLY A 423 106.53 20.06 1.15
CA GLY A 423 105.71 20.82 0.20
C GLY A 423 106.07 20.69 -1.28
N ASN A 424 107.09 19.89 -1.64
CA ASN A 424 107.40 19.58 -3.05
C ASN A 424 106.69 18.30 -3.51
N ILE A 425 106.35 18.18 -4.79
CA ILE A 425 105.76 16.97 -5.40
C ILE A 425 106.72 15.77 -5.37
N THR A 426 108.01 16.01 -5.10
CA THR A 426 109.04 14.98 -4.89
C THR A 426 109.24 14.60 -3.42
N SER A 427 108.61 15.31 -2.48
CA SER A 427 108.72 15.05 -1.04
C SER A 427 108.31 13.62 -0.69
N GLY A 428 109.10 12.98 0.16
CA GLY A 428 108.90 11.59 0.59
C GLY A 428 109.38 10.55 -0.42
N ARG A 429 109.96 10.95 -1.58
CA ARG A 429 110.54 9.99 -2.52
C ARG A 429 111.91 9.52 -2.07
N THR A 430 112.13 8.22 -2.25
CA THR A 430 113.41 7.58 -1.99
C THR A 430 114.16 7.33 -3.30
N TYR A 431 115.45 7.66 -3.31
CA TYR A 431 116.35 7.55 -4.45
C TYR A 431 117.59 6.71 -4.13
N ARG A 432 118.16 6.08 -5.16
CA ARG A 432 119.48 5.43 -5.11
C ARG A 432 120.41 6.00 -6.17
N TRP A 433 121.67 6.26 -5.82
CA TRP A 433 122.67 6.65 -6.81
C TRP A 433 123.07 5.45 -7.69
N SER A 434 122.87 5.57 -8.99
CA SER A 434 123.19 4.53 -9.99
C SER A 434 124.62 4.60 -10.54
N GLY A 435 125.46 5.48 -10.02
CA GLY A 435 126.78 5.80 -10.57
C GLY A 435 126.78 6.95 -11.58
N THR A 436 125.62 7.27 -12.17
CA THR A 436 125.46 8.38 -13.15
C THR A 436 124.24 9.27 -12.88
N ARG A 437 123.23 8.77 -12.18
CA ARG A 437 122.04 9.53 -11.78
C ARG A 437 121.35 8.97 -10.54
N TYR A 438 120.55 9.79 -9.86
CA TYR A 438 119.61 9.36 -8.83
C TYR A 438 118.38 8.70 -9.48
N VAL A 439 118.06 7.48 -9.05
CA VAL A 439 116.93 6.67 -9.56
C VAL A 439 115.91 6.48 -8.44
N VAL A 440 114.63 6.78 -8.73
CA VAL A 440 113.52 6.58 -7.79
C VAL A 440 113.29 5.09 -7.55
N ILE A 441 113.10 4.70 -6.29
CA ILE A 441 112.90 3.30 -5.89
C ILE A 441 111.58 3.05 -5.13
N GLY A 442 110.73 4.06 -4.93
CA GLY A 442 109.38 3.94 -4.34
C GLY A 442 108.25 4.19 -5.35
N SER A 443 107.07 3.61 -5.14
CA SER A 443 105.90 3.67 -6.05
C SER A 443 104.68 4.30 -5.37
N ASP A 444 104.33 5.56 -5.64
CA ASP A 444 103.17 6.19 -4.96
C ASP A 444 102.26 7.05 -5.84
N LEU A 445 100.97 6.93 -5.51
CA LEU A 445 99.74 7.49 -6.08
C LEU A 445 99.71 9.03 -6.10
N ALA A 446 99.28 9.63 -7.22
CA ALA A 446 99.15 11.09 -7.39
C ALA A 446 97.71 11.60 -7.17
N LEU A 447 97.57 12.73 -6.45
CA LEU A 447 96.29 13.41 -6.19
C LEU A 447 96.04 14.55 -7.20
N GLY A 448 94.80 14.69 -7.71
CA GLY A 448 94.44 15.72 -8.71
C GLY A 448 93.05 15.53 -9.34
N GLU A 449 92.66 16.44 -10.25
CA GLU A 449 91.34 16.46 -10.92
C GLU A 449 91.34 15.82 -12.33
N THR A 450 92.43 15.18 -12.73
CA THR A 450 92.56 14.49 -14.03
C THR A 450 92.10 13.04 -13.94
N SER A 451 91.80 12.41 -15.08
CA SER A 451 91.40 10.99 -15.14
C SER A 451 92.48 10.01 -14.66
N SER A 452 93.74 10.45 -14.52
CA SER A 452 94.90 9.64 -14.08
C SER A 452 95.32 9.90 -12.63
N THR A 453 94.55 10.67 -11.86
CA THR A 453 94.84 11.05 -10.47
C THR A 453 93.64 10.78 -9.57
N ALA A 454 93.87 10.47 -8.29
CA ALA A 454 92.78 10.33 -7.33
C ALA A 454 92.37 11.71 -6.76
N PHE A 455 91.07 11.95 -6.59
CA PHE A 455 90.61 13.15 -5.87
C PHE A 455 91.05 13.11 -4.40
N ARG A 456 91.21 14.29 -3.78
CA ARG A 456 91.44 14.37 -2.34
C ARG A 456 90.30 13.69 -1.57
N GLY A 457 90.65 12.94 -0.52
CA GLY A 457 89.70 12.10 0.21
C GLY A 457 88.54 12.85 0.89
N ASP A 458 88.70 14.15 1.16
CA ASP A 458 87.66 15.02 1.70
C ASP A 458 86.52 15.28 0.70
N TYR A 459 86.84 15.56 -0.57
CA TYR A 459 85.82 15.70 -1.63
C TYR A 459 85.08 14.38 -1.89
N GLY A 460 85.80 13.26 -1.89
CA GLY A 460 85.19 11.93 -2.00
C GLY A 460 84.23 11.65 -0.84
N LYS A 461 84.60 12.03 0.39
CA LYS A 461 83.73 11.92 1.56
C LYS A 461 82.50 12.83 1.47
N VAL A 462 82.64 14.08 1.04
CA VAL A 462 81.51 15.01 0.86
C VAL A 462 80.53 14.48 -0.19
N ALA A 463 81.01 14.00 -1.33
CA ALA A 463 80.16 13.43 -2.37
C ALA A 463 79.45 12.15 -1.90
N TYR A 464 80.19 11.27 -1.21
CA TYR A 464 79.63 10.05 -0.62
C TYR A 464 78.57 10.36 0.43
N ASP A 465 78.85 11.28 1.37
CA ASP A 465 77.91 11.67 2.41
C ASP A 465 76.66 12.34 1.81
N HIS A 466 76.81 13.22 0.82
CA HIS A 466 75.69 13.85 0.10
C HIS A 466 74.85 12.79 -0.66
N SER A 467 75.47 11.77 -1.28
CA SER A 467 74.74 10.68 -1.95
C SER A 467 73.91 9.80 -1.00
N ARG A 468 74.23 9.85 0.31
CA ARG A 468 73.52 9.13 1.36
C ARG A 468 72.47 9.97 2.09
N GLN A 469 72.37 11.26 1.79
CA GLN A 469 71.33 12.12 2.36
C GLN A 469 69.98 11.77 1.75
N THR A 470 68.97 11.58 2.60
CA THR A 470 67.57 11.35 2.22
C THR A 470 66.73 12.56 2.65
N GLY A 471 65.65 12.84 1.92
CA GLY A 471 64.80 14.00 2.16
C GLY A 471 65.03 15.12 1.16
N ASN A 472 65.07 16.37 1.63
CA ASN A 472 65.23 17.57 0.81
C ASN A 472 66.57 18.30 1.10
N PRO A 473 67.73 17.70 0.79
CA PRO A 473 69.05 18.27 1.08
C PRO A 473 69.33 19.57 0.32
N HIS A 474 68.59 19.81 -0.76
CA HIS A 474 68.69 21.02 -1.58
C HIS A 474 67.72 22.13 -1.15
N GLY A 475 66.90 21.92 -0.11
CA GLY A 475 65.95 22.92 0.36
C GLY A 475 64.90 23.33 -0.68
N THR A 476 64.64 22.48 -1.67
CA THR A 476 63.69 22.71 -2.75
C THR A 476 62.29 22.96 -2.20
N THR A 477 61.64 24.04 -2.60
CA THR A 477 60.26 24.34 -2.20
C THR A 477 59.26 23.75 -3.19
N ALA A 478 57.99 23.66 -2.80
CA ALA A 478 56.93 23.26 -3.74
C ALA A 478 56.83 24.20 -4.95
N ALA A 479 57.18 25.48 -4.80
CA ALA A 479 57.19 26.45 -5.89
C ALA A 479 58.28 26.15 -6.93
N ASP A 480 59.47 25.70 -6.49
CA ASP A 480 60.61 25.41 -7.36
C ASP A 480 60.34 24.27 -8.35
N VAL A 481 59.38 23.39 -8.03
CA VAL A 481 58.92 22.28 -8.89
C VAL A 481 57.54 22.52 -9.52
N GLY A 482 57.02 23.76 -9.46
CA GLY A 482 55.74 24.13 -10.08
C GLY A 482 54.49 23.71 -9.32
N LEU A 483 54.61 23.32 -8.04
CA LEU A 483 53.52 22.85 -7.17
C LEU A 483 53.12 23.88 -6.10
N GLY A 484 53.55 25.15 -6.20
CA GLY A 484 53.35 26.16 -5.16
C GLY A 484 51.89 26.44 -4.78
N ASN A 485 50.93 26.18 -5.68
CA ASN A 485 49.49 26.34 -5.44
C ASN A 485 48.79 25.01 -5.09
N VAL A 486 49.54 23.89 -5.04
CA VAL A 486 48.99 22.57 -4.73
C VAL A 486 49.12 22.33 -3.23
N PRO A 487 48.01 22.27 -2.47
CA PRO A 487 48.09 21.98 -1.04
C PRO A 487 48.62 20.56 -0.81
N ASN A 488 49.60 20.44 0.08
CA ASN A 488 50.16 19.16 0.50
C ASN A 488 49.31 18.55 1.62
N VAL A 489 48.13 18.07 1.25
CA VAL A 489 47.19 17.35 2.13
C VAL A 489 46.97 15.95 1.60
N ALA A 490 46.60 15.02 2.47
CA ALA A 490 46.23 13.67 2.03
C ALA A 490 45.08 13.74 1.00
N THR A 491 44.98 12.78 0.08
CA THR A 491 43.90 12.75 -0.93
C THR A 491 42.51 12.88 -0.28
N ASN A 492 42.32 12.30 0.90
CA ASN A 492 41.05 12.35 1.65
C ASN A 492 40.77 13.70 2.32
N GLU A 493 41.76 14.59 2.42
CA GLU A 493 41.67 15.92 3.04
C GLU A 493 41.58 17.05 2.01
N GLN A 494 41.64 16.72 0.71
CA GLN A 494 41.45 17.70 -0.36
C GLN A 494 40.03 18.27 -0.31
N ARG A 495 39.92 19.60 -0.37
CA ARG A 495 38.65 20.34 -0.33
C ARG A 495 38.35 20.98 -1.69
N PRO A 496 37.69 20.26 -2.61
CA PRO A 496 37.33 20.82 -3.90
C PRO A 496 36.28 21.93 -3.74
N THR A 497 36.53 23.09 -4.33
CA THR A 497 35.52 24.16 -4.44
C THR A 497 34.62 23.87 -5.65
N PHE A 498 33.31 23.86 -5.47
CA PHE A 498 32.36 23.65 -6.55
C PHE A 498 31.12 24.55 -6.38
N THR A 499 30.38 24.73 -7.47
CA THR A 499 29.09 25.42 -7.49
C THR A 499 28.04 24.41 -7.94
N GLN A 500 26.88 24.40 -7.28
CA GLN A 500 25.75 23.55 -7.69
C GLN A 500 25.37 23.85 -9.15
N ALA A 501 25.13 22.80 -9.94
CA ALA A 501 24.69 22.96 -11.32
C ALA A 501 23.24 23.48 -11.39
N ASP A 502 22.92 24.24 -12.43
CA ASP A 502 21.57 24.80 -12.63
C ASP A 502 20.52 23.73 -12.96
N SER A 503 20.92 22.62 -13.57
CA SER A 503 20.04 21.54 -14.02
C SER A 503 20.63 20.15 -13.80
N ARG A 504 19.75 19.12 -13.75
CA ARG A 504 20.14 17.71 -13.64
C ARG A 504 20.72 17.24 -14.98
N ALA A 505 21.98 16.83 -14.96
CA ALA A 505 22.67 16.27 -16.12
C ALA A 505 23.51 15.06 -15.70
N ASN A 506 23.70 14.11 -16.62
CA ASN A 506 24.58 12.98 -16.42
C ASN A 506 26.04 13.44 -16.39
N ILE A 507 26.88 12.73 -15.62
CA ILE A 507 28.33 12.92 -15.65
C ILE A 507 28.86 12.34 -16.96
N VAL A 508 29.73 13.09 -17.63
CA VAL A 508 30.38 12.66 -18.88
C VAL A 508 31.89 12.54 -18.63
N SER A 509 32.55 11.60 -19.30
CA SER A 509 34.01 11.47 -19.21
C SER A 509 34.72 12.76 -19.63
N ASN A 510 35.85 13.05 -18.98
CA ASN A 510 36.67 14.26 -19.16
C ASN A 510 36.08 15.57 -18.62
N GLU A 511 35.02 15.52 -17.81
CA GLU A 511 34.55 16.70 -17.08
C GLU A 511 35.48 17.10 -15.92
N LYS A 512 35.54 18.41 -15.65
CA LYS A 512 36.30 18.93 -14.49
C LYS A 512 35.66 18.41 -13.20
N MET A 513 36.50 18.10 -12.20
CA MET A 513 36.03 17.65 -10.88
C MET A 513 35.03 18.63 -10.23
N THR A 514 35.23 19.93 -10.42
CA THR A 514 34.31 20.98 -9.94
C THR A 514 32.93 20.91 -10.59
N THR A 515 32.86 20.53 -11.87
CA THR A 515 31.60 20.31 -12.61
C THR A 515 30.91 19.04 -12.13
N ILE A 516 31.66 17.96 -11.92
CA ILE A 516 31.14 16.69 -11.41
C ILE A 516 30.47 16.88 -10.05
N PHE A 517 31.18 17.52 -9.09
CA PHE A 517 30.61 17.81 -7.78
C PHE A 517 29.41 18.75 -7.85
N GLY A 518 29.41 19.73 -8.75
CA GLY A 518 28.26 20.60 -9.01
C GLY A 518 27.01 19.83 -9.47
N LYS A 519 27.17 18.87 -10.39
CA LYS A 519 26.07 18.00 -10.84
C LYS A 519 25.58 17.09 -9.73
N ILE A 520 26.48 16.45 -8.98
CA ILE A 520 26.13 15.61 -7.83
C ILE A 520 25.33 16.42 -6.80
N ALA A 521 25.77 17.64 -6.47
CA ALA A 521 25.06 18.52 -5.56
C ALA A 521 23.64 18.86 -6.06
N LYS A 522 23.47 19.09 -7.37
CA LYS A 522 22.14 19.33 -7.96
C LYS A 522 21.22 18.11 -7.84
N TRP A 523 21.73 16.92 -8.12
CA TRP A 523 21.00 15.67 -7.93
C TRP A 523 20.59 15.46 -6.47
N PHE A 524 21.49 15.66 -5.51
CA PHE A 524 21.16 15.59 -4.10
C PHE A 524 20.14 16.65 -3.68
N ASN A 525 20.31 17.90 -4.08
CA ASN A 525 19.39 18.97 -3.68
C ASN A 525 17.97 18.75 -4.20
N ASP A 526 17.83 18.26 -5.44
CA ASP A 526 16.52 17.99 -6.04
C ASP A 526 15.89 16.70 -5.49
N LEU A 527 16.68 15.66 -5.22
CA LEU A 527 16.17 14.37 -4.73
C LEU A 527 16.08 14.28 -3.20
N LYS A 528 16.68 15.19 -2.43
CA LYS A 528 16.68 15.12 -0.95
C LYS A 528 15.26 15.08 -0.39
N ASN A 529 14.35 15.88 -0.94
CA ASN A 529 12.98 15.93 -0.47
C ASN A 529 12.32 14.57 -0.64
N VAL A 530 12.48 13.96 -1.81
CA VAL A 530 11.95 12.63 -2.11
C VAL A 530 12.60 11.56 -1.21
N ALA A 531 13.93 11.58 -1.09
CA ALA A 531 14.69 10.56 -0.37
C ALA A 531 14.46 10.58 1.15
N PHE A 532 14.28 11.76 1.75
CA PHE A 532 14.14 11.90 3.21
C PHE A 532 12.70 12.08 3.68
N THR A 533 11.80 12.62 2.85
CA THR A 533 10.40 12.88 3.23
C THR A 533 9.39 11.97 2.52
N GLY A 534 9.80 11.24 1.47
CA GLY A 534 8.90 10.47 0.63
C GLY A 534 7.92 11.34 -0.18
N SER A 535 8.17 12.65 -0.29
CA SER A 535 7.34 13.57 -1.07
C SER A 535 7.77 13.56 -2.54
N TYR A 536 6.94 12.98 -3.40
CA TYR A 536 7.17 12.88 -4.86
C TYR A 536 6.47 14.00 -5.66
N LYS A 537 6.10 15.12 -5.01
CA LYS A 537 5.27 16.18 -5.62
C LYS A 537 5.98 16.96 -6.73
N ASP A 538 7.30 16.90 -6.78
CA ASP A 538 8.19 17.58 -7.70
C ASP A 538 8.77 16.67 -8.80
N LEU A 539 8.38 15.40 -8.83
CA LEU A 539 8.79 14.42 -9.85
C LEU A 539 7.66 14.19 -10.87
N ILE A 540 7.96 14.51 -12.14
CA ILE A 540 7.21 14.03 -13.31
C ILE A 540 7.50 12.53 -13.54
N ASP A 541 6.53 11.78 -14.08
CA ASP A 541 6.63 10.33 -14.38
C ASP A 541 6.91 9.41 -13.19
N LYS A 542 6.37 9.73 -12.00
CA LYS A 542 6.43 8.82 -10.85
C LYS A 542 5.64 7.52 -11.12
N PRO A 543 6.07 6.37 -10.58
CA PRO A 543 5.24 5.18 -10.56
C PRO A 543 3.93 5.51 -9.84
N SER A 544 2.78 5.41 -10.53
CA SER A 544 1.50 5.45 -9.83
C SER A 544 1.40 4.17 -9.01
N VAL A 545 1.50 4.28 -7.69
CA VAL A 545 0.97 3.22 -6.83
C VAL A 545 -0.52 3.19 -7.15
N ASP A 546 -0.96 2.12 -7.81
CA ASP A 546 -2.37 1.89 -8.09
C ASP A 546 -3.14 2.14 -6.80
N THR A 547 -4.10 3.06 -6.82
CA THR A 547 -4.89 3.43 -5.67
C THR A 547 -5.57 2.18 -5.08
N ALA A 548 -5.83 1.15 -5.90
CA ALA A 548 -6.31 -0.16 -5.48
C ALA A 548 -5.31 -0.97 -4.64
N LEU A 549 -4.00 -0.78 -4.83
CA LEU A 549 -2.95 -1.46 -4.07
C LEU A 549 -2.69 -0.82 -2.69
N SER A 550 -3.02 0.47 -2.52
CA SER A 550 -2.94 1.15 -1.22
C SER A 550 -4.02 0.67 -0.23
N THR A 551 -5.15 0.20 -0.75
CA THR A 551 -6.27 -0.34 0.05
C THR A 551 -6.19 -1.86 0.22
N ALA A 552 -5.40 -2.57 -0.61
CA ALA A 552 -5.34 -4.04 -0.62
C ALA A 552 -4.08 -4.65 0.04
N SER A 553 -3.11 -3.84 0.45
CA SER A 553 -1.88 -4.32 1.10
C SER A 553 -2.04 -4.38 2.63
N THR A 554 -2.34 -5.57 3.13
CA THR A 554 -2.42 -5.93 4.57
C THR A 554 -1.12 -5.62 5.34
N ASN A 555 -0.02 -5.30 4.66
CA ASN A 555 1.29 -5.04 5.26
C ASN A 555 1.57 -3.56 5.56
N ALA A 556 0.79 -2.61 5.01
CA ALA A 556 0.99 -1.18 5.29
C ALA A 556 0.29 -0.69 6.58
N VAL A 557 -0.68 -1.47 7.10
CA VAL A 557 -1.47 -1.11 8.30
C VAL A 557 -0.75 -1.48 9.60
N GLN A 558 0.20 -2.42 9.57
CA GLN A 558 0.82 -2.93 10.81
C GLN A 558 1.73 -1.92 11.54
N ASN A 559 2.31 -0.93 10.85
CA ASN A 559 3.16 0.08 11.49
C ASN A 559 2.42 1.38 11.91
N LYS A 560 1.12 1.49 11.66
CA LYS A 560 0.28 2.60 12.17
C LYS A 560 -0.59 2.17 13.36
N ALA A 561 -0.74 0.87 13.59
CA ALA A 561 -1.66 0.26 14.56
C ALA A 561 -1.11 0.13 16.00
N VAL A 562 -0.16 0.97 16.41
CA VAL A 562 0.19 1.15 17.84
C VAL A 562 -0.17 2.57 18.34
N ALA A 563 -0.50 3.50 17.44
CA ALA A 563 -0.79 4.90 17.78
C ALA A 563 -2.29 5.27 17.74
N SER A 564 -3.19 4.31 17.49
CA SER A 564 -4.64 4.58 17.38
C SER A 564 -5.52 3.51 18.06
N ILE A 565 -5.18 3.11 19.29
CA ILE A 565 -6.20 2.85 20.33
C ILE A 565 -6.70 4.24 20.79
N VAL A 566 -7.17 5.02 19.82
CA VAL A 566 -7.68 6.37 19.96
C VAL A 566 -9.13 6.22 19.58
N TYR A 567 -9.97 6.06 20.60
CA TYR A 567 -11.15 6.91 20.75
C TYR A 567 -11.77 6.68 22.13
N GLY A 568 -11.15 7.19 23.19
CA GLY A 568 -11.89 7.38 24.45
C GLY A 568 -11.00 7.80 25.62
N ASP A 569 -11.39 8.89 26.27
CA ASP A 569 -10.82 9.36 27.54
C ASP A 569 -11.02 8.31 28.65
N GLU A 570 -10.19 8.38 29.70
CA GLU A 570 -10.41 7.61 30.93
C GLU A 570 -11.73 8.07 31.59
N ILE A 571 -12.64 7.13 31.82
CA ILE A 571 -13.87 7.37 32.57
C ILE A 571 -13.51 7.42 34.06
N SER A 572 -13.79 8.57 34.67
CA SER A 572 -13.49 8.90 36.06
C SER A 572 -14.66 8.60 36.99
N THR A 573 -14.39 8.60 38.30
CA THR A 573 -15.45 8.47 39.29
C THR A 573 -16.33 9.72 39.27
N ASN A 574 -17.62 9.55 39.01
CA ASN A 574 -18.70 10.54 38.91
C ASN A 574 -19.09 10.97 37.48
N ASP A 575 -18.64 10.26 36.45
CA ASP A 575 -19.09 10.52 35.07
C ASP A 575 -20.53 10.03 34.82
N ASP A 576 -21.24 10.73 33.93
CA ASP A 576 -22.56 10.30 33.45
C ASP A 576 -22.39 9.45 32.20
N TRP A 577 -22.68 8.16 32.33
CA TRP A 577 -22.43 7.18 31.26
C TRP A 577 -23.33 7.39 30.04
N ASP A 578 -24.40 8.19 30.15
CA ASP A 578 -25.21 8.59 28.99
C ASP A 578 -24.47 9.49 28.01
N ASN A 579 -23.42 10.20 28.47
CA ASN A 579 -22.60 11.10 27.65
C ASN A 579 -21.58 10.34 26.78
N ILE A 580 -21.34 9.06 27.06
CA ILE A 580 -20.39 8.23 26.32
C ILE A 580 -21.06 7.81 25.00
N THR A 581 -20.92 8.62 23.96
CA THR A 581 -21.71 8.45 22.72
C THR A 581 -20.93 7.86 21.56
N ILE A 582 -19.60 7.81 21.64
CA ILE A 582 -18.75 7.26 20.57
C ILE A 582 -17.44 6.72 21.15
N GLY A 583 -16.95 5.61 20.60
CA GLY A 583 -15.58 5.16 20.81
C GLY A 583 -15.39 4.08 21.88
N TYR A 584 -14.12 3.78 22.16
CA TYR A 584 -13.56 2.86 23.14
C TYR A 584 -12.96 3.63 24.33
N HIS A 585 -13.60 3.57 25.48
CA HIS A 585 -13.13 4.22 26.70
C HIS A 585 -12.61 3.22 27.72
N VAL A 586 -11.56 3.62 28.45
CA VAL A 586 -11.01 2.86 29.58
C VAL A 586 -11.78 3.20 30.84
N VAL A 587 -12.28 2.19 31.54
CA VAL A 587 -12.91 2.36 32.86
C VAL A 587 -11.88 2.00 33.93
N ASN A 588 -11.39 3.00 34.65
CA ASN A 588 -10.43 2.82 35.74
C ASN A 588 -11.12 2.92 37.10
N GLY A 589 -11.85 1.86 37.45
CA GLY A 589 -12.50 1.73 38.75
C GLY A 589 -11.60 0.95 39.69
N GLY A 590 -11.01 1.63 40.66
CA GLY A 590 -10.15 1.02 41.68
C GLY A 590 -10.75 -0.26 42.29
N SER A 591 -9.90 -1.13 42.83
CA SER A 591 -10.17 -2.54 43.15
C SER A 591 -11.34 -2.85 44.11
N GLN A 592 -12.13 -1.88 44.59
CA GLN A 592 -13.05 -2.08 45.71
C GLN A 592 -14.34 -1.25 45.76
N TYR A 593 -14.67 -0.42 44.76
CA TYR A 593 -15.89 0.41 44.81
C TYR A 593 -16.93 -0.01 43.76
N PRO A 594 -18.21 -0.23 44.13
CA PRO A 594 -19.27 -0.44 43.15
C PRO A 594 -19.48 0.85 42.36
N TRP A 595 -19.55 0.76 41.03
CA TRP A 595 -19.87 1.90 40.16
C TRP A 595 -21.32 2.41 40.31
N SER A 596 -22.04 1.99 41.36
CA SER A 596 -23.37 2.51 41.72
C SER A 596 -23.36 3.98 42.16
N ALA A 597 -22.19 4.61 42.28
CA ALA A 597 -22.06 6.05 42.53
C ALA A 597 -22.04 6.89 41.24
N ASP A 598 -21.69 6.28 40.10
CA ASP A 598 -21.68 6.94 38.80
C ASP A 598 -23.08 7.00 38.21
N LYS A 599 -23.39 8.12 37.55
CA LYS A 599 -24.73 8.35 37.02
C LYS A 599 -24.94 7.50 35.75
N HIS A 600 -26.00 6.70 35.75
CA HIS A 600 -26.37 5.77 34.67
C HIS A 600 -25.36 4.65 34.34
N ALA A 601 -24.38 4.40 35.22
CA ALA A 601 -23.57 3.19 35.15
C ALA A 601 -24.39 1.93 35.51
N PRO A 602 -24.01 0.74 35.02
CA PRO A 602 -24.69 -0.50 35.39
C PRO A 602 -24.56 -0.79 36.90
N VAL A 603 -25.71 -0.90 37.57
CA VAL A 603 -25.78 -1.15 39.02
C VAL A 603 -25.18 -2.52 39.34
N GLY A 604 -24.18 -2.56 40.23
CA GLY A 604 -23.55 -3.80 40.65
C GLY A 604 -22.46 -4.34 39.70
N ALA A 605 -22.05 -3.57 38.68
CA ALA A 605 -20.86 -3.87 37.90
C ALA A 605 -19.59 -3.44 38.65
N TRP A 606 -18.60 -4.33 38.73
CA TRP A 606 -17.39 -4.12 39.55
C TRP A 606 -16.12 -4.06 38.70
N GLY A 607 -15.26 -3.06 38.97
CA GLY A 607 -13.84 -3.02 38.62
C GLY A 607 -13.50 -2.50 37.22
N TRP A 608 -12.34 -2.94 36.72
CA TRP A 608 -11.67 -2.42 35.53
C TRP A 608 -12.32 -2.98 34.27
N GLY A 609 -12.37 -2.18 33.19
CA GLY A 609 -12.98 -2.64 31.96
C GLY A 609 -12.88 -1.67 30.80
N TYR A 610 -13.61 -2.01 29.73
CA TYR A 610 -13.73 -1.17 28.54
C TYR A 610 -15.20 -0.92 28.21
N VAL A 611 -15.53 0.33 27.90
CA VAL A 611 -16.83 0.72 27.35
C VAL A 611 -16.67 1.01 25.87
N ILE A 612 -17.57 0.45 25.08
CA ILE A 612 -17.69 0.70 23.65
C ILE A 612 -19.03 1.38 23.44
N ALA A 613 -19.01 2.55 22.80
CA ALA A 613 -20.21 3.29 22.49
C ALA A 613 -20.29 3.60 21.00
N TRP A 614 -21.51 3.53 20.46
CA TRP A 614 -21.81 4.02 19.14
C TRP A 614 -23.20 4.63 19.13
N VAL A 615 -23.30 5.87 18.67
CA VAL A 615 -24.55 6.61 18.50
C VAL A 615 -24.58 7.23 17.11
N TYR A 616 -25.68 7.03 16.40
CA TYR A 616 -25.98 7.68 15.13
C TYR A 616 -27.42 8.21 15.16
N GLY A 617 -27.57 9.53 15.19
CA GLY A 617 -28.86 10.20 15.34
C GLY A 617 -29.57 9.80 16.64
N THR A 618 -30.77 9.22 16.51
CA THR A 618 -31.57 8.73 17.65
C THR A 618 -31.27 7.30 18.05
N CYS A 619 -30.40 6.59 17.34
CA CYS A 619 -30.12 5.17 17.56
C CYS A 619 -28.71 4.99 18.11
N GLY A 620 -28.52 4.01 19.00
CA GLY A 620 -27.19 3.70 19.50
C GLY A 620 -27.16 2.52 20.45
N TYR A 621 -25.95 2.08 20.77
CA TYR A 621 -25.69 1.03 21.74
C TYR A 621 -24.44 1.34 22.56
N GLN A 622 -24.41 0.81 23.77
CA GLN A 622 -23.25 0.79 24.64
C GLN A 622 -23.00 -0.62 25.14
N ILE A 623 -21.73 -1.00 25.17
CA ILE A 623 -21.26 -2.30 25.63
C ILE A 623 -20.15 -2.06 26.64
N TYR A 624 -20.35 -2.51 27.87
CA TYR A 624 -19.35 -2.46 28.92
C TYR A 624 -18.84 -3.87 29.23
N ILE A 625 -17.54 -4.07 29.13
CA ILE A 625 -16.89 -5.36 29.40
C ILE A 625 -16.01 -5.21 30.63
N THR A 626 -16.35 -5.95 31.68
CA THR A 626 -15.58 -5.98 32.94
C THR A 626 -14.46 -7.00 32.87
N ALA A 627 -13.22 -6.59 33.12
CA ALA A 627 -12.07 -7.48 33.26
C ALA A 627 -12.10 -8.26 34.59
N SER A 628 -12.63 -7.65 35.65
CA SER A 628 -12.71 -8.19 37.01
C SER A 628 -13.80 -9.25 37.16
N SER A 629 -15.03 -8.96 36.72
CA SER A 629 -16.16 -9.90 36.86
C SER A 629 -16.40 -10.78 35.63
N ARG A 630 -15.71 -10.54 34.50
CA ARG A 630 -15.92 -11.24 33.20
C ARG A 630 -17.38 -11.20 32.72
N LYS A 631 -18.09 -10.13 33.09
CA LYS A 631 -19.47 -9.85 32.69
C LYS A 631 -19.49 -8.78 31.61
N MET A 632 -20.44 -8.91 30.69
CA MET A 632 -20.74 -7.90 29.69
C MET A 632 -22.09 -7.26 30.03
N TYR A 633 -22.14 -5.94 29.96
CA TYR A 633 -23.36 -5.17 30.12
C TYR A 633 -23.67 -4.50 28.78
N ILE A 634 -24.91 -4.63 28.30
CA ILE A 634 -25.33 -4.00 27.05
C ILE A 634 -26.58 -3.17 27.32
N ARG A 635 -26.63 -1.99 26.72
CA ARG A 635 -27.86 -1.20 26.59
C ARG A 635 -27.95 -0.58 25.21
N SER A 636 -29.16 -0.21 24.80
CA SER A 636 -29.40 0.47 23.53
C SER A 636 -30.18 1.76 23.77
N ARG A 637 -30.26 2.61 22.74
CA ARG A 637 -31.15 3.77 22.71
C ARG A 637 -31.86 3.84 21.38
N TYR A 638 -33.15 4.18 21.45
CA TYR A 638 -33.98 4.57 20.31
C TYR A 638 -34.77 5.81 20.72
N GLY A 639 -34.29 6.98 20.30
CA GLY A 639 -34.65 8.30 20.82
C GLY A 639 -33.53 8.91 21.67
N SER A 640 -33.91 9.84 22.56
CA SER A 640 -32.96 10.54 23.44
C SER A 640 -32.63 9.80 24.74
N ASN A 641 -33.34 8.71 25.05
CA ASN A 641 -33.21 7.97 26.31
C ASN A 641 -32.54 6.62 26.08
N TRP A 642 -31.61 6.27 26.96
CA TRP A 642 -31.02 4.93 27.03
C TRP A 642 -31.95 3.93 27.72
N THR A 643 -31.92 2.67 27.29
CA THR A 643 -32.53 1.58 28.04
C THR A 643 -31.74 1.31 29.32
N GLY A 644 -32.35 0.59 30.26
CA GLY A 644 -31.60 -0.02 31.35
C GLY A 644 -30.52 -0.98 30.82
N TRP A 645 -29.51 -1.24 31.65
CA TRP A 645 -28.44 -2.19 31.34
C TRP A 645 -28.92 -3.64 31.47
N GLY A 646 -28.68 -4.44 30.44
CA GLY A 646 -28.80 -5.90 30.50
C GLY A 646 -27.46 -6.53 30.85
N GLU A 647 -27.45 -7.42 31.83
CA GLU A 647 -26.26 -8.15 32.29
C GLU A 647 -26.15 -9.52 31.60
N TYR A 648 -24.95 -9.87 31.14
CA TYR A 648 -24.63 -11.12 30.48
C TYR A 648 -23.46 -11.84 31.17
N ASP A 649 -23.78 -12.97 31.82
CA ASP A 649 -22.81 -13.87 32.45
C ASP A 649 -22.28 -14.87 31.42
N LYS A 650 -20.96 -14.86 31.16
CA LYS A 650 -20.15 -15.79 30.30
C LYS A 650 -19.86 -15.31 28.87
N ILE A 651 -18.94 -14.35 28.77
CA ILE A 651 -18.37 -13.85 27.49
C ILE A 651 -17.69 -14.95 26.65
N ASP A 652 -17.15 -16.00 27.28
CA ASP A 652 -16.41 -17.08 26.59
C ASP A 652 -17.29 -17.95 25.66
N ALA A 653 -18.62 -17.91 25.81
CA ALA A 653 -19.55 -18.68 24.96
C ALA A 653 -20.09 -17.90 23.75
N ALA A 654 -19.79 -16.60 23.64
CA ALA A 654 -20.40 -15.70 22.65
C ALA A 654 -19.55 -15.47 21.38
N PHE A 655 -18.36 -16.06 21.29
CA PHE A 655 -17.40 -15.77 20.21
C PHE A 655 -17.03 -16.97 19.31
N ASP A 656 -17.73 -18.10 19.41
CA ASP A 656 -17.71 -19.10 18.34
C ASP A 656 -19.09 -19.11 17.65
N GLY A 657 -19.10 -18.74 16.36
CA GLY A 657 -20.33 -18.39 15.65
C GLY A 657 -21.35 -19.54 15.61
N ALA A 658 -22.63 -19.21 15.78
CA ALA A 658 -23.70 -20.14 15.49
C ALA A 658 -23.71 -20.45 13.99
N ILE A 659 -23.67 -21.73 13.63
CA ILE A 659 -23.72 -22.14 12.22
C ILE A 659 -25.14 -22.62 11.86
N ASP A 660 -25.68 -22.11 10.75
CA ASP A 660 -26.90 -22.66 10.15
C ASP A 660 -26.53 -23.93 9.40
N VAL A 661 -26.86 -25.06 10.01
CA VAL A 661 -26.44 -26.37 9.52
C VAL A 661 -27.24 -26.83 8.29
N SER A 662 -28.32 -26.15 7.92
CA SER A 662 -29.14 -26.49 6.74
C SER A 662 -28.42 -26.21 5.41
N ALA A 663 -27.46 -25.28 5.41
CA ALA A 663 -26.69 -24.89 4.22
C ALA A 663 -25.58 -25.88 3.83
N TYR A 664 -25.25 -26.84 4.70
CA TYR A 664 -24.12 -27.75 4.51
C TYR A 664 -24.58 -29.16 4.07
N THR A 665 -24.14 -29.57 2.89
CA THR A 665 -24.50 -30.87 2.29
C THR A 665 -23.39 -31.89 2.46
N SER A 666 -23.65 -33.15 2.12
CA SER A 666 -22.63 -34.20 2.08
C SER A 666 -21.43 -33.87 1.19
N ALA A 667 -21.59 -32.99 0.20
CA ALA A 667 -20.51 -32.53 -0.68
C ALA A 667 -19.70 -31.36 -0.11
N SER A 668 -20.21 -30.65 0.91
CA SER A 668 -19.55 -29.47 1.49
C SER A 668 -19.73 -29.46 3.01
N PRO A 669 -18.99 -30.32 3.74
CA PRO A 669 -19.08 -30.41 5.19
C PRO A 669 -18.45 -29.21 5.89
N TYR A 670 -19.01 -28.83 7.04
CA TYR A 670 -18.34 -27.92 7.95
C TYR A 670 -17.20 -28.65 8.67
N THR A 671 -16.02 -28.04 8.73
CA THR A 671 -14.88 -28.57 9.48
C THR A 671 -14.66 -27.70 10.72
N THR A 672 -14.67 -28.31 11.90
CA THR A 672 -14.52 -27.60 13.17
C THR A 672 -13.12 -27.03 13.32
N GLN A 673 -13.05 -25.75 13.71
CA GLN A 673 -11.78 -25.00 13.78
C GLN A 673 -11.16 -24.98 15.19
N SER A 674 -11.97 -25.26 16.21
CA SER A 674 -11.66 -25.21 17.64
C SER A 674 -12.15 -26.49 18.34
N ASP A 675 -11.53 -26.83 19.47
CA ASP A 675 -12.07 -27.83 20.40
C ASP A 675 -13.12 -27.15 21.28
N GLY A 676 -14.36 -27.63 21.26
CA GLY A 676 -15.39 -27.01 22.10
C GLY A 676 -16.82 -27.41 21.77
N TYR A 677 -17.76 -26.63 22.31
CA TYR A 677 -19.18 -26.77 21.99
C TYR A 677 -19.52 -25.92 20.77
N LEU A 678 -19.95 -26.57 19.71
CA LEU A 678 -20.47 -25.92 18.51
C LEU A 678 -21.99 -25.73 18.67
N THR A 679 -22.44 -24.48 18.53
CA THR A 679 -23.88 -24.17 18.48
C THR A 679 -24.39 -24.40 17.07
N MET A 680 -25.28 -25.38 16.92
CA MET A 680 -25.85 -25.78 15.65
C MET A 680 -27.34 -25.43 15.65
N THR A 681 -27.79 -24.66 14.65
CA THR A 681 -29.18 -24.19 14.55
C THR A 681 -29.82 -24.65 13.25
N ILE A 682 -31.07 -25.13 13.33
CA ILE A 682 -31.90 -25.44 12.16
C ILE A 682 -33.08 -24.48 12.04
N ASN A 683 -33.32 -23.97 10.83
CA ASN A 683 -34.52 -23.23 10.46
C ASN A 683 -35.53 -24.20 9.80
N GLY A 684 -36.29 -24.94 10.61
CA GLY A 684 -37.23 -25.95 10.14
C GLY A 684 -38.70 -25.56 10.32
N TYR A 685 -39.55 -25.95 9.37
CA TYR A 685 -41.01 -25.91 9.49
C TYR A 685 -41.53 -27.18 10.16
N ALA A 686 -42.73 -27.12 10.75
CA ALA A 686 -43.36 -28.24 11.45
C ALA A 686 -43.41 -29.52 10.58
N GLY A 687 -43.01 -30.66 11.16
CA GLY A 687 -43.01 -31.98 10.51
C GLY A 687 -41.69 -32.39 9.82
N GLN A 688 -40.57 -31.73 10.14
CA GLN A 688 -39.26 -32.06 9.59
C GLN A 688 -38.27 -32.50 10.69
N TYR A 689 -37.48 -33.54 10.44
CA TYR A 689 -36.27 -33.83 11.22
C TYR A 689 -35.04 -33.78 10.31
N LEU A 690 -33.92 -33.35 10.88
CA LEU A 690 -32.63 -33.31 10.19
C LEU A 690 -31.66 -34.28 10.87
N GLN A 691 -31.07 -35.17 10.08
CA GLN A 691 -30.04 -36.11 10.52
C GLN A 691 -28.67 -35.67 10.00
N MET A 692 -27.75 -35.42 10.92
CA MET A 692 -26.37 -35.03 10.63
C MET A 692 -25.40 -36.10 11.10
N SER A 693 -24.30 -36.25 10.37
CA SER A 693 -23.21 -37.17 10.68
C SER A 693 -22.00 -36.37 11.14
N MET A 694 -21.39 -36.79 12.24
CA MET A 694 -20.06 -36.35 12.66
C MET A 694 -19.04 -37.39 12.24
N ARG A 695 -18.02 -36.96 11.51
CA ARG A 695 -16.96 -37.85 11.02
C ARG A 695 -15.59 -37.38 11.44
N ASP A 696 -14.71 -38.34 11.69
CA ASP A 696 -13.30 -38.05 11.90
C ASP A 696 -12.62 -37.58 10.60
N LYS A 697 -11.35 -37.16 10.71
CA LYS A 697 -10.53 -36.74 9.58
C LYS A 697 -10.37 -37.79 8.46
N ASN A 698 -10.61 -39.06 8.77
CA ASN A 698 -10.49 -40.19 7.83
C ASN A 698 -11.83 -40.50 7.14
N GLY A 699 -12.91 -39.79 7.48
CA GLY A 699 -14.23 -39.98 6.89
C GLY A 699 -15.04 -41.09 7.53
N THR A 700 -14.60 -41.62 8.68
CA THR A 700 -15.33 -42.61 9.49
C THR A 700 -16.39 -41.88 10.31
N GLU A 701 -17.63 -42.36 10.27
CA GLU A 701 -18.70 -41.83 11.11
C GLU A 701 -18.45 -42.20 12.57
N VAL A 702 -18.31 -41.18 13.42
CA VAL A 702 -18.06 -41.35 14.85
C VAL A 702 -19.31 -41.12 15.68
N ASP A 703 -20.26 -40.33 15.19
CA ASP A 703 -21.49 -39.99 15.92
C ASP A 703 -22.56 -39.42 14.97
N GLU A 704 -23.80 -39.39 15.46
CA GLU A 704 -24.97 -38.96 14.72
C GLU A 704 -25.82 -37.98 15.53
N ILE A 705 -26.18 -36.85 14.92
CA ILE A 705 -26.97 -35.79 15.56
C ILE A 705 -28.33 -35.73 14.88
N ILE A 706 -29.39 -35.88 15.66
CA ILE A 706 -30.78 -35.75 15.20
C ILE A 706 -31.39 -34.47 15.77
N PHE A 707 -31.93 -33.62 14.91
CA PHE A 707 -32.73 -32.46 15.32
C PHE A 707 -34.22 -32.82 15.25
N PRO A 708 -34.97 -32.75 16.37
CA PRO A 708 -36.39 -33.05 16.42
C PRO A 708 -37.23 -31.90 15.85
N ASP A 709 -38.50 -32.20 15.58
CA ASP A 709 -39.51 -31.29 15.06
C ASP A 709 -39.63 -30.00 15.90
N GLY A 710 -39.58 -28.84 15.23
CA GLY A 710 -39.78 -27.53 15.82
C GLY A 710 -41.24 -27.11 15.67
N SER A 711 -42.01 -27.12 16.76
CA SER A 711 -43.47 -26.92 16.72
C SER A 711 -43.93 -25.50 16.33
N ASN A 712 -43.06 -24.48 16.31
CA ASN A 712 -43.48 -23.08 16.16
C ASN A 712 -42.64 -22.20 15.21
N GLY A 713 -41.87 -22.78 14.27
CA GLY A 713 -41.09 -21.97 13.31
C GLY A 713 -39.97 -21.12 13.93
N TYR A 714 -39.65 -21.32 15.21
CA TYR A 714 -38.46 -20.81 15.86
C TYR A 714 -37.36 -21.86 15.77
N GLY A 715 -36.16 -21.46 15.32
CA GLY A 715 -35.08 -22.38 15.03
C GLY A 715 -34.67 -23.24 16.23
N CYS A 716 -34.61 -24.55 16.04
CA CYS A 716 -34.11 -25.46 17.08
C CYS A 716 -32.58 -25.38 17.12
N SER A 717 -32.02 -24.94 18.26
CA SER A 717 -30.57 -24.85 18.47
C SER A 717 -30.10 -25.91 19.46
N ARG A 718 -28.96 -26.54 19.19
CA ARG A 718 -28.27 -27.42 20.13
C ARG A 718 -26.79 -27.10 20.20
N ASN A 719 -26.23 -27.26 21.40
CA ASN A 719 -24.79 -27.24 21.60
C ASN A 719 -24.29 -28.67 21.57
N VAL A 720 -23.42 -28.98 20.61
CA VAL A 720 -22.80 -30.30 20.47
C VAL A 720 -21.31 -30.14 20.72
N TYR A 721 -20.75 -30.95 21.61
CA TYR A 721 -19.31 -30.97 21.79
C TYR A 721 -18.66 -31.63 20.58
N VAL A 722 -17.76 -30.91 19.91
CA VAL A 722 -17.06 -31.43 18.74
C VAL A 722 -15.57 -31.10 18.86
N PRO A 723 -14.67 -32.11 18.82
CA PRO A 723 -13.24 -31.86 18.73
C PRO A 723 -12.85 -31.10 17.45
N LYS A 724 -11.69 -30.45 17.47
CA LYS A 724 -11.09 -29.74 16.34
C LYS A 724 -10.79 -30.70 15.18
N GLY A 725 -11.12 -30.28 13.97
CA GLY A 725 -10.84 -31.01 12.74
C GLY A 725 -11.83 -32.12 12.40
N MET A 726 -12.95 -32.20 13.12
CA MET A 726 -14.06 -33.09 12.80
C MET A 726 -14.92 -32.49 11.69
N ARG A 727 -15.52 -33.35 10.86
CA ARG A 727 -16.39 -32.94 9.76
C ARG A 727 -17.84 -33.19 10.11
N VAL A 728 -18.67 -32.17 9.94
CA VAL A 728 -20.12 -32.20 10.21
C VAL A 728 -20.87 -31.93 8.92
N TYR A 729 -21.81 -32.81 8.56
CA TYR A 729 -22.63 -32.62 7.36
C TYR A 729 -23.95 -33.38 7.39
N LYS A 730 -24.85 -33.00 6.48
CA LYS A 730 -26.16 -33.61 6.30
C LYS A 730 -26.04 -35.02 5.70
N LYS A 731 -26.55 -36.03 6.43
CA LYS A 731 -26.54 -37.43 6.02
C LYS A 731 -27.74 -37.77 5.13
N ALA A 732 -28.93 -37.34 5.54
CA ALA A 732 -30.17 -37.41 4.78
C ALA A 732 -31.18 -36.39 5.35
N GLY A 733 -32.06 -35.86 4.49
CA GLY A 733 -33.23 -35.09 4.93
C GLY A 733 -34.48 -35.81 4.45
N ASN A 734 -35.17 -36.51 5.35
CA ASN A 734 -36.47 -37.08 5.03
C ASN A 734 -37.55 -36.14 5.55
N LEU A 735 -38.40 -35.65 4.64
CA LEU A 735 -39.71 -35.09 4.99
C LEU A 735 -40.52 -36.25 5.58
N VAL A 736 -40.69 -36.29 6.89
CA VAL A 736 -41.65 -37.23 7.47
C VAL A 736 -42.95 -36.50 7.71
N THR A 737 -43.83 -36.58 6.73
CA THR A 737 -45.27 -36.37 6.91
C THR A 737 -45.82 -37.50 7.78
N GLY A 738 -45.62 -37.38 9.10
CA GLY A 738 -46.10 -38.34 10.08
C GLY A 738 -45.35 -38.19 11.40
N GLY A 739 -45.96 -37.53 12.38
CA GLY A 739 -45.34 -37.20 13.66
C GLY A 739 -44.67 -38.40 14.33
N ILE A 740 -43.32 -38.39 14.35
CA ILE A 740 -42.54 -39.32 15.16
C ILE A 740 -42.15 -38.55 16.43
N SER A 741 -42.86 -38.81 17.52
CA SER A 741 -42.61 -38.19 18.84
C SER A 741 -41.52 -38.92 19.65
N SER A 742 -40.64 -39.70 19.04
CA SER A 742 -39.55 -40.39 19.73
C SER A 742 -38.26 -40.39 18.93
N ALA A 743 -37.33 -39.49 19.30
CA ALA A 743 -35.93 -39.61 18.91
C ALA A 743 -35.32 -40.77 19.72
N VAL A 744 -34.86 -41.83 19.05
CA VAL A 744 -34.12 -42.92 19.69
C VAL A 744 -32.70 -42.42 19.97
N PHE A 745 -32.42 -42.09 21.23
CA PHE A 745 -31.06 -41.82 21.70
C PHE A 745 -30.25 -43.12 21.65
N ARG A 746 -29.17 -43.15 20.86
CA ARG A 746 -28.11 -44.14 21.07
C ARG A 746 -27.10 -43.56 22.07
N PRO A 747 -26.88 -44.19 23.22
CA PRO A 747 -25.86 -43.73 24.15
C PRO A 747 -24.46 -43.92 23.57
N PHE A 748 -23.59 -42.95 23.87
CA PHE A 748 -22.15 -42.99 23.66
C PHE A 748 -21.55 -44.33 24.12
N ASN A 749 -21.08 -45.16 23.19
CA ASN A 749 -20.09 -46.18 23.52
C ASN A 749 -18.73 -45.64 23.09
N ARG A 750 -18.03 -45.06 24.06
CA ARG A 750 -16.62 -44.71 23.95
C ARG A 750 -15.82 -46.00 24.22
N THR A 751 -15.09 -46.49 23.23
CA THR A 751 -13.85 -47.25 23.48
C THR A 751 -12.68 -46.37 23.14
#